data_AF-A0A9W9RBB4-F1
#
_entry.id   AF-A0A9W9RBB4-F1
#
_cell.length_a   1.000
_cell.length_b   1.000
_cell.length_c   1.000
_cell.angle_alpha   90.00
_cell.angle_beta   90.00
_cell.angle_gamma   90.00
#
_symmetry.space_group_name_H-M   'P 1'
#
loop_
_entity.id
_entity.type
_entity.pdbx_description
1 polymer ?
#
loop_
_entity_poly.entity_id
_entity_poly.type
_entity_poly.pdbx_seq_one_letter_code
_entity_poly.pdbx_strand_id
1 'polypeptide(L)'
;MPVPSLPLFVAAEQHAQNPEKIAVIDTTKQQSFTFVQLLADAAALRKRIIEQLRLTGDLEERRIAFLVPNGYDYVATQWAVWAAGGVCVPLCTSHPVKELLYTVGDSDPSLIIVHPHFEKIAPSLREGCADHIPFMGLEPFSRNEAPTLPSFSPPFALTRRALMIYTSGTTSNPKGCVTTHENITFQASCLVKAWEYSPSDCLIHVLPLHHVHGIINGLAASFLSGTTVEMHPKFDPKVIWERWQDRGSSTLFMAVPTIYSRLNDYFDAHIRGTEQEDAARAGARTLRLVVSGSAALPTPIKEKFAEITGQVLLERYGMTEIGMAISCGLDIQKRIDGSVGWPLPGVEVRLTEKETGRIVDGVDEDGMIEVKGGNVFCEYWRKPEATASEFTADGWFKTGDVAKRDSSGAYFIQGRASVDLIKSGGYKISALEVERKMLAIDAIQEVAVVGLADQEWGQRVAAVVKFREGNTLDLPTLRAELKNEMAPYKIPTVLKAVDGIERNAMGKVNKKVIVQNSNPIILVTMASEKHNVPTGTESDTSSSIKGINEKALLRKLDYRLLPPLTLLYLLSFLDRSNVGNARLEGMTTDINMSGNQYLTGLTLYFIGYVLFEIPCNIILKKTTPRIWLPTLTLVWGVVATLLGVVQNYSGYLSSRFFLGVAESGLFPGVVFYLSMWYKRNEQHYRVALFFSAASLAGAFGGILAWAISHMQGVGNLNGWRWIFILEGLLTIVVSIIAYFWVYNYPSTAEFLSKEEREFVQLRLKNDSDATRDEEFTWSAVLDAFKNPKVWLYGLGFHTMSLPLYTLSLFLPTIIKELGYSAAKAQLLSVPPYAVAFFMTIGVAIASEKTRSRAPFIMGSSAIGCIGYILLLSQHRAGVSYVGTIFAAAGIYPAVAIVLSWPANNVSGQTKRCIANAMQISIGNLGAVLGTQLYRTESSPRYFLGHGFALGYLVANIVVVGVLWEVLRRENAEKERVREVQGLSPLMGDVGDVGEFQGDKDPRWVFQT
;
A
#
# COMPACT_ATOMS: atom_id res chain seq x y z
N MET A 1 10.28 42.64 -38.73
CA MET A 1 9.87 43.44 -37.56
C MET A 1 10.95 43.31 -36.48
N PRO A 2 11.29 44.38 -35.75
CA PRO A 2 12.45 44.40 -34.83
C PRO A 2 12.23 43.65 -33.51
N VAL A 3 13.12 42.75 -33.10
CA VAL A 3 12.99 41.95 -31.85
C VAL A 3 13.04 42.86 -30.61
N PRO A 4 12.21 42.67 -29.57
CA PRO A 4 12.28 43.48 -28.36
C PRO A 4 13.55 43.18 -27.54
N SER A 5 14.18 44.20 -26.97
CA SER A 5 15.39 44.07 -26.14
C SER A 5 15.13 43.49 -24.74
N LEU A 6 14.40 42.38 -24.62
CA LEU A 6 14.29 41.65 -23.34
C LEU A 6 15.63 40.99 -22.98
N PRO A 7 15.92 40.74 -21.69
CA PRO A 7 17.22 40.25 -21.21
C PRO A 7 17.76 39.01 -21.96
N LEU A 8 16.91 38.03 -22.25
CA LEU A 8 17.30 36.84 -23.03
C LEU A 8 17.69 37.16 -24.48
N PHE A 9 16.97 38.06 -25.15
CA PHE A 9 17.28 38.46 -26.53
C PHE A 9 18.56 39.29 -26.60
N VAL A 10 18.80 40.16 -25.61
CA VAL A 10 20.03 40.97 -25.51
C VAL A 10 21.23 40.07 -25.26
N ALA A 11 21.12 39.07 -24.36
CA ALA A 11 22.18 38.09 -24.16
C ALA A 11 22.47 37.28 -25.44
N ALA A 12 21.42 36.82 -26.13
CA ALA A 12 21.58 36.16 -27.42
C ALA A 12 22.22 37.04 -28.49
N GLU A 13 21.88 38.34 -28.55
CA GLU A 13 22.51 39.31 -29.46
C GLU A 13 24.01 39.44 -29.19
N GLN A 14 24.41 39.50 -27.91
CA GLN A 14 25.80 39.54 -27.50
C GLN A 14 26.56 38.28 -27.93
N HIS A 15 25.94 37.10 -27.75
CA HIS A 15 26.55 35.84 -28.21
C HIS A 15 26.57 35.71 -29.74
N ALA A 16 25.59 36.29 -30.43
CA ALA A 16 25.49 36.32 -31.87
C ALA A 16 26.50 37.27 -32.55
N GLN A 17 27.23 38.10 -31.78
CA GLN A 17 28.42 38.81 -32.28
C GLN A 17 29.50 37.86 -32.78
N ASN A 18 29.50 36.61 -32.28
CA ASN A 18 30.19 35.50 -32.93
C ASN A 18 29.19 34.75 -33.83
N PRO A 19 29.26 34.90 -35.17
CA PRO A 19 28.30 34.28 -36.08
C PRO A 19 28.28 32.75 -36.04
N GLU A 20 29.40 32.13 -35.62
CA GLU A 20 29.56 30.67 -35.52
C GLU A 20 29.05 30.11 -34.18
N LYS A 21 28.68 30.97 -33.23
CA LYS A 21 28.25 30.50 -31.91
C LYS A 21 26.94 29.74 -32.00
N ILE A 22 27.04 28.43 -31.84
CA ILE A 22 25.90 27.50 -31.84
C ILE A 22 25.04 27.76 -30.61
N ALA A 23 23.74 27.90 -30.84
CA ALA A 23 22.72 27.91 -29.80
C ALA A 23 22.17 26.50 -29.57
N VAL A 24 21.74 25.83 -30.65
CA VAL A 24 21.08 24.53 -30.58
C VAL A 24 21.69 23.55 -31.59
N ILE A 25 21.98 22.33 -31.14
CA ILE A 25 22.24 21.17 -32.01
C ILE A 25 20.97 20.32 -31.98
N ASP A 26 20.28 20.16 -33.11
CA ASP A 26 19.07 19.34 -33.21
C ASP A 26 19.41 17.98 -33.83
N THR A 27 19.40 16.95 -32.97
CA THR A 27 19.76 15.58 -33.35
C THR A 27 18.76 14.93 -34.31
N THR A 28 17.51 15.40 -34.34
CA THR A 28 16.51 14.89 -35.29
C THR A 28 16.74 15.41 -36.71
N LYS A 29 17.29 16.62 -36.81
CA LYS A 29 17.63 17.26 -38.09
C LYS A 29 19.07 16.98 -38.50
N GLN A 30 19.91 16.50 -37.59
CA GLN A 30 21.37 16.40 -37.76
C GLN A 30 21.97 17.76 -38.16
N GLN A 31 21.47 18.84 -37.54
CA GLN A 31 21.82 20.22 -37.87
C GLN A 31 22.14 21.04 -36.62
N SER A 32 22.99 22.04 -36.80
CA SER A 32 23.32 23.03 -35.76
C SER A 32 22.82 24.41 -36.18
N PHE A 33 22.27 25.14 -35.22
CA PHE A 33 21.65 26.44 -35.39
C PHE A 33 22.35 27.44 -34.46
N THR A 34 22.78 28.57 -35.02
CA THR A 34 23.53 29.61 -34.29
C THR A 34 22.58 30.59 -33.58
N PHE A 35 23.10 31.40 -32.66
CA PHE A 35 22.30 32.47 -32.04
C PHE A 35 21.81 33.50 -33.08
N VAL A 36 22.60 33.78 -34.13
CA VAL A 36 22.18 34.63 -35.25
C VAL A 36 20.95 34.03 -35.94
N GLN A 37 21.00 32.73 -36.24
CA GLN A 37 19.89 32.01 -36.86
C GLN A 37 18.64 32.02 -35.97
N LEU A 38 18.80 31.77 -34.67
CA LEU A 38 17.69 31.78 -33.71
C LEU A 38 16.97 33.13 -33.67
N LEU A 39 17.73 34.23 -33.61
CA LEU A 39 17.16 35.58 -33.62
C LEU A 39 16.46 35.89 -34.94
N ALA A 40 17.05 35.51 -36.07
CA ALA A 40 16.47 35.71 -37.40
C ALA A 40 15.15 34.93 -37.58
N ASP A 41 15.15 33.65 -37.20
CA ASP A 41 13.97 32.77 -37.28
C ASP A 41 12.86 33.23 -36.34
N ALA A 42 13.21 33.63 -35.10
CA ALA A 42 12.25 34.21 -34.17
C ALA A 42 11.62 35.49 -34.73
N ALA A 43 12.41 36.36 -35.36
CA ALA A 43 11.92 37.59 -35.99
C ALA A 43 11.01 37.32 -37.20
N ALA A 44 11.34 36.31 -38.01
CA ALA A 44 10.55 35.89 -39.17
C ALA A 44 9.21 35.26 -38.74
N LEU A 45 9.24 34.31 -37.80
CA LEU A 45 8.02 33.67 -37.29
C LEU A 45 7.15 34.66 -36.51
N ARG A 46 7.76 35.60 -35.76
CA ARG A 46 7.02 36.70 -35.14
C ARG A 46 6.16 37.45 -36.16
N LYS A 47 6.76 37.84 -37.31
CA LYS A 47 6.04 38.56 -38.36
C LYS A 47 4.83 37.75 -38.84
N ARG A 48 5.02 36.45 -39.10
CA ARG A 48 3.94 35.53 -39.49
C ARG A 48 2.82 35.46 -38.45
N ILE A 49 3.15 35.38 -37.16
CA ILE A 49 2.17 35.34 -36.06
C ILE A 49 1.30 36.61 -36.05
N ILE A 50 1.92 37.79 -36.18
CA ILE A 50 1.21 39.09 -36.22
C ILE A 50 0.31 39.18 -37.46
N GLU A 51 0.82 38.77 -38.63
CA GLU A 51 0.05 38.76 -39.89
C GLU A 51 -1.15 37.81 -39.84
N GLN A 52 -0.98 36.61 -39.28
CA GLN A 52 -2.04 35.62 -39.14
C GLN A 52 -3.20 36.13 -38.28
N LEU A 53 -2.89 36.89 -37.23
CA LEU A 53 -3.87 37.51 -36.35
C LEU A 53 -4.35 38.88 -36.84
N ARG A 54 -3.84 39.35 -37.99
CA ARG A 54 -4.18 40.64 -38.61
C ARG A 54 -4.00 41.82 -37.65
N LEU A 55 -2.97 41.76 -36.82
CA LEU A 55 -2.65 42.81 -35.85
C LEU A 55 -1.70 43.83 -36.49
N THR A 56 -1.81 45.09 -36.08
CA THR A 56 -0.92 46.18 -36.52
C THR A 56 0.24 46.45 -35.55
N GLY A 57 0.22 45.81 -34.36
CA GLY A 57 1.19 45.99 -33.28
C GLY A 57 1.76 44.67 -32.77
N ASP A 58 1.91 44.56 -31.45
CA ASP A 58 2.33 43.32 -30.78
C ASP A 58 1.11 42.48 -30.35
N LEU A 59 1.36 41.40 -29.62
CA LEU A 59 0.32 40.50 -29.12
C LEU A 59 -0.37 41.00 -27.85
N GLU A 60 0.10 42.03 -27.15
CA GLU A 60 -0.51 42.53 -25.92
C GLU A 60 -0.79 41.43 -24.86
N GLU A 61 0.17 40.50 -24.66
CA GLU A 61 0.03 39.35 -23.75
C GLU A 61 -1.04 38.32 -24.19
N ARG A 62 -1.49 38.36 -25.44
CA ARG A 62 -2.29 37.27 -26.02
C ARG A 62 -1.52 35.95 -25.89
N ARG A 63 -2.24 34.90 -25.52
CA ARG A 63 -1.70 33.56 -25.31
C ARG A 63 -1.53 32.89 -26.67
N ILE A 64 -0.36 32.33 -26.93
CA ILE A 64 -0.08 31.55 -28.13
C ILE A 64 0.23 30.13 -27.68
N ALA A 65 -0.68 29.22 -27.99
CA ALA A 65 -0.48 27.81 -27.72
C ALA A 65 0.28 27.16 -28.87
N PHE A 66 1.16 26.21 -28.58
CA PHE A 66 1.91 25.54 -29.64
C PHE A 66 2.22 24.08 -29.33
N LEU A 67 2.03 23.23 -30.34
CA LEU A 67 2.33 21.80 -30.31
C LEU A 67 3.50 21.53 -31.27
N VAL A 68 4.72 21.57 -30.73
CA VAL A 68 5.99 21.52 -31.47
C VAL A 68 6.93 20.52 -30.78
N PRO A 69 7.61 19.62 -31.51
CA PRO A 69 8.49 18.63 -30.90
C PRO A 69 9.68 19.30 -30.22
N ASN A 70 10.24 18.65 -29.20
CA ASN A 70 11.47 19.11 -28.56
C ASN A 70 12.58 19.17 -29.62
N GLY A 71 13.21 20.32 -29.77
CA GLY A 71 14.21 20.57 -30.81
C GLY A 71 14.34 22.07 -31.08
N TYR A 72 15.02 22.42 -32.17
CA TYR A 72 15.22 23.81 -32.54
C TYR A 72 13.90 24.52 -32.86
N ASP A 73 12.97 23.83 -33.54
CA ASP A 73 11.67 24.40 -33.93
C ASP A 73 10.85 24.87 -32.72
N TYR A 74 10.95 24.15 -31.59
CA TYR A 74 10.32 24.58 -30.33
C TYR A 74 10.94 25.88 -29.82
N VAL A 75 12.28 25.96 -29.79
CA VAL A 75 13.02 27.11 -29.26
C VAL A 75 12.70 28.36 -30.09
N ALA A 76 12.77 28.25 -31.42
CA ALA A 76 12.42 29.33 -32.34
C ALA A 76 10.96 29.78 -32.18
N THR A 77 10.02 28.83 -31.99
CA THR A 77 8.60 29.14 -31.75
C THR A 77 8.38 29.90 -30.44
N GLN A 78 8.97 29.43 -29.34
CA GLN A 78 8.88 30.11 -28.04
C GLN A 78 9.45 31.53 -28.11
N TRP A 79 10.61 31.70 -28.73
CA TRP A 79 11.26 33.00 -28.89
C TRP A 79 10.46 33.91 -29.82
N ALA A 80 9.85 33.40 -30.88
CA ALA A 80 8.97 34.18 -31.75
C ALA A 80 7.75 34.73 -31.00
N VAL A 81 7.14 33.93 -30.12
CA VAL A 81 5.99 34.35 -29.31
C VAL A 81 6.38 35.44 -28.31
N TRP A 82 7.51 35.28 -27.60
CA TRP A 82 8.03 36.33 -26.71
C TRP A 82 8.40 37.59 -27.48
N ALA A 83 9.03 37.46 -28.65
CA ALA A 83 9.37 38.59 -29.50
C ALA A 83 8.10 39.31 -30.01
N ALA A 84 7.01 38.56 -30.22
CA ALA A 84 5.70 39.08 -30.58
C ALA A 84 4.96 39.74 -29.39
N GLY A 85 5.46 39.66 -28.16
CA GLY A 85 4.80 40.21 -26.96
C GLY A 85 3.69 39.32 -26.41
N GLY A 86 3.72 38.04 -26.75
CA GLY A 86 2.72 37.04 -26.34
C GLY A 86 3.16 36.19 -25.16
N VAL A 87 2.17 35.49 -24.59
CA VAL A 87 2.39 34.49 -23.54
C VAL A 87 2.52 33.12 -24.18
N CYS A 88 3.65 32.46 -23.96
CA CYS A 88 3.87 31.08 -24.40
C CYS A 88 2.99 30.10 -23.62
N VAL A 89 2.24 29.26 -24.35
CA VAL A 89 1.50 28.12 -23.78
C VAL A 89 1.97 26.83 -24.47
N PRO A 90 3.11 26.25 -24.06
CA PRO A 90 3.60 25.02 -24.67
C PRO A 90 2.65 23.87 -24.37
N LEU A 91 2.16 23.22 -25.42
CA LEU A 91 1.34 22.01 -25.31
C LEU A 91 2.24 20.78 -25.17
N CYS A 92 1.87 19.86 -24.28
CA CYS A 92 2.66 18.66 -24.10
C CYS A 92 2.48 17.70 -25.28
N THR A 93 3.59 17.38 -25.94
CA THR A 93 3.61 16.57 -27.17
C THR A 93 3.15 15.13 -26.99
N SER A 94 3.19 14.60 -25.77
CA SER A 94 2.67 13.28 -25.45
C SER A 94 1.20 13.29 -25.03
N HIS A 95 0.58 14.45 -24.80
CA HIS A 95 -0.81 14.52 -24.37
C HIS A 95 -1.76 14.14 -25.50
N PRO A 96 -2.81 13.35 -25.23
CA PRO A 96 -3.88 13.18 -26.20
C PRO A 96 -4.71 14.43 -26.36
N VAL A 97 -5.46 14.49 -27.47
CA VAL A 97 -6.27 15.63 -27.89
C VAL A 97 -7.11 16.19 -26.74
N LYS A 98 -7.75 15.35 -25.93
CA LYS A 98 -8.62 15.81 -24.86
C LYS A 98 -7.90 16.60 -23.76
N GLU A 99 -6.66 16.24 -23.38
CA GLU A 99 -5.88 17.06 -22.44
C GLU A 99 -5.43 18.38 -23.06
N LEU A 100 -5.08 18.32 -24.35
CA LEU A 100 -4.71 19.51 -25.12
C LEU A 100 -5.88 20.48 -25.16
N LEU A 101 -7.11 20.00 -25.41
CA LEU A 101 -8.33 20.80 -25.44
C LEU A 101 -8.62 21.47 -24.10
N TYR A 102 -8.36 20.82 -22.96
CA TYR A 102 -8.47 21.49 -21.66
C TYR A 102 -7.50 22.68 -21.54
N THR A 103 -6.24 22.45 -21.89
CA THR A 103 -5.18 23.47 -21.85
C THR A 103 -5.53 24.64 -22.77
N VAL A 104 -5.99 24.35 -23.99
CA VAL A 104 -6.45 25.34 -24.95
C VAL A 104 -7.70 26.08 -24.44
N GLY A 105 -8.69 25.37 -23.91
CA GLY A 105 -9.92 25.98 -23.42
C GLY A 105 -9.71 26.92 -22.23
N ASP A 106 -8.88 26.53 -21.26
CA ASP A 106 -8.59 27.35 -20.07
C ASP A 106 -7.68 28.55 -20.41
N SER A 107 -6.63 28.32 -21.22
CA SER A 107 -5.73 29.40 -21.63
C SER A 107 -6.36 30.33 -22.66
N ASP A 108 -7.35 29.86 -23.41
CA ASP A 108 -8.09 30.60 -24.44
C ASP A 108 -7.12 31.31 -25.41
N PRO A 109 -6.26 30.58 -26.13
CA PRO A 109 -5.21 31.17 -26.94
C PRO A 109 -5.79 31.93 -28.14
N SER A 110 -5.11 33.00 -28.54
CA SER A 110 -5.46 33.73 -29.76
C SER A 110 -4.95 33.04 -31.02
N LEU A 111 -4.00 32.11 -30.90
CA LEU A 111 -3.45 31.33 -32.00
C LEU A 111 -2.93 29.98 -31.48
N ILE A 112 -3.15 28.92 -32.27
CA ILE A 112 -2.50 27.62 -32.06
C ILE A 112 -1.51 27.36 -33.21
N ILE A 113 -0.23 27.17 -32.87
CA ILE A 113 0.82 26.80 -33.83
C ILE A 113 1.06 25.30 -33.78
N VAL A 114 0.98 24.62 -34.93
CA VAL A 114 1.12 23.16 -35.00
C VAL A 114 2.24 22.76 -35.96
N HIS A 115 3.19 21.98 -35.45
CA HIS A 115 4.28 21.43 -36.26
C HIS A 115 3.80 20.24 -37.12
N PRO A 116 4.33 20.01 -38.34
CA PRO A 116 3.88 18.94 -39.24
C PRO A 116 4.02 17.54 -38.66
N HIS A 117 4.95 17.33 -37.72
CA HIS A 117 5.07 16.10 -36.94
C HIS A 117 3.75 15.70 -36.23
N PHE A 118 2.86 16.66 -35.95
CA PHE A 118 1.56 16.42 -35.33
C PHE A 118 0.39 16.64 -36.29
N GLU A 119 0.61 16.60 -37.61
CA GLU A 119 -0.43 16.77 -38.64
C GLU A 119 -1.60 15.79 -38.46
N LYS A 120 -1.34 14.58 -37.95
CA LYS A 120 -2.37 13.56 -37.71
C LYS A 120 -3.30 13.92 -36.55
N ILE A 121 -2.82 14.71 -35.59
CA ILE A 121 -3.57 15.12 -34.40
C ILE A 121 -4.27 16.47 -34.64
N ALA A 122 -3.74 17.28 -35.55
CA ALA A 122 -4.22 18.64 -35.82
C ALA A 122 -5.71 18.74 -36.20
N PRO A 123 -6.29 17.86 -37.05
CA PRO A 123 -7.72 17.91 -37.39
C PRO A 123 -8.62 17.72 -36.17
N SER A 124 -8.35 16.68 -35.36
CA SER A 124 -9.14 16.39 -34.15
C SER A 124 -8.97 17.48 -33.09
N LEU A 125 -7.78 18.07 -32.98
CA LEU A 125 -7.56 19.22 -32.09
C LEU A 125 -8.35 20.44 -32.58
N ARG A 126 -8.38 20.71 -33.89
CA ARG A 126 -9.13 21.83 -34.48
C ARG A 126 -10.63 21.66 -34.30
N GLU A 127 -11.17 20.47 -34.54
CA GLU A 127 -12.60 20.16 -34.38
C GLU A 127 -13.08 20.35 -32.93
N GLY A 128 -12.23 20.03 -31.95
CA GLY A 128 -12.57 20.22 -30.53
C GLY A 128 -12.34 21.64 -29.97
N CYS A 129 -11.69 22.53 -30.73
CA CYS A 129 -11.43 23.91 -30.31
C CYS A 129 -12.60 24.83 -30.70
N ALA A 130 -12.71 25.98 -30.02
CA ALA A 130 -13.68 26.99 -30.40
C ALA A 130 -13.36 27.61 -31.78
N ASP A 131 -14.39 27.84 -32.59
CA ASP A 131 -14.27 28.30 -33.99
C ASP A 131 -13.49 29.62 -34.15
N HIS A 132 -13.43 30.45 -33.10
CA HIS A 132 -12.71 31.72 -33.11
C HIS A 132 -11.19 31.57 -32.99
N ILE A 133 -10.67 30.38 -32.66
CA ILE A 133 -9.23 30.16 -32.45
C ILE A 133 -8.57 29.73 -33.78
N PRO A 134 -7.78 30.60 -34.43
CA PRO A 134 -7.07 30.23 -35.64
C PRO A 134 -5.94 29.24 -35.36
N PHE A 135 -5.67 28.40 -36.37
CA PHE A 135 -4.55 27.46 -36.38
C PHE A 135 -3.57 27.87 -37.48
N MET A 136 -2.28 27.87 -37.15
CA MET A 136 -1.17 28.09 -38.08
C MET A 136 -0.31 26.82 -38.13
N GLY A 137 -0.06 26.31 -39.33
CA GLY A 137 0.98 25.30 -39.54
C GLY A 137 2.36 25.94 -39.42
N LEU A 138 3.25 25.31 -38.66
CA LEU A 138 4.65 25.68 -38.60
C LEU A 138 5.40 25.04 -39.76
N GLU A 139 6.23 25.80 -40.46
CA GLU A 139 7.19 25.22 -41.39
C GLU A 139 8.46 24.87 -40.60
N PRO A 140 8.93 23.62 -40.64
CA PRO A 140 10.12 23.22 -39.89
C PRO A 140 11.32 24.06 -40.32
N PHE A 141 12.06 24.61 -39.36
CA PHE A 141 13.23 25.40 -39.67
C PHE A 141 14.34 24.48 -40.19
N SER A 142 15.10 25.00 -41.15
CA SER A 142 16.28 24.35 -41.69
C SER A 142 17.45 25.31 -41.55
N ARG A 143 18.66 24.76 -41.46
CA ARG A 143 19.87 25.60 -41.41
C ARG A 143 19.89 26.56 -42.62
N ASN A 144 19.97 27.85 -42.34
CA ASN A 144 20.29 28.87 -43.33
C ASN A 144 21.80 29.17 -43.21
N GLU A 145 22.48 29.20 -44.35
CA GLU A 145 23.94 29.37 -44.42
C GLU A 145 24.38 30.81 -44.19
N ALA A 146 23.47 31.78 -44.35
CA ALA A 146 23.76 33.20 -44.19
C ALA A 146 22.59 33.96 -43.49
N PRO A 147 22.27 33.63 -42.23
CA PRO A 147 21.30 34.41 -41.47
C PRO A 147 21.83 35.80 -41.15
N THR A 148 20.93 36.77 -41.10
CA THR A 148 21.26 38.15 -40.71
C THR A 148 20.60 38.49 -39.38
N LEU A 149 21.33 39.24 -38.55
CA LEU A 149 20.78 39.70 -37.28
C LEU A 149 19.59 40.64 -37.53
N PRO A 150 18.45 40.41 -36.87
CA PRO A 150 17.33 41.33 -36.95
C PRO A 150 17.66 42.62 -36.19
N SER A 151 17.05 43.72 -36.58
CA SER A 151 17.05 44.96 -35.79
C SER A 151 16.33 44.76 -34.45
N PHE A 152 16.70 45.54 -33.42
CA PHE A 152 16.06 45.49 -32.11
C PHE A 152 15.16 46.71 -31.85
N SER A 153 14.19 46.55 -30.95
CA SER A 153 13.25 47.57 -30.50
C SER A 153 13.28 47.70 -28.98
N PRO A 154 12.79 48.81 -28.40
CA PRO A 154 12.74 48.97 -26.95
C PRO A 154 12.09 47.77 -26.24
N PRO A 155 12.56 47.42 -25.03
CA PRO A 155 12.03 46.25 -24.32
C PRO A 155 10.56 46.43 -23.99
N PHE A 156 9.82 45.31 -24.01
CA PHE A 156 8.55 45.27 -23.31
C PHE A 156 8.78 45.35 -21.78
N ALA A 157 7.78 45.82 -21.03
CA ALA A 157 7.86 45.81 -19.57
C ALA A 157 8.09 44.37 -19.05
N LEU A 158 9.07 44.19 -18.16
CA LEU A 158 9.43 42.86 -17.64
C LEU A 158 8.33 42.22 -16.80
N THR A 159 7.44 43.04 -16.24
CA THR A 159 6.24 42.61 -15.51
C THR A 159 5.20 41.97 -16.43
N ARG A 160 5.37 42.02 -17.76
CA ARG A 160 4.47 41.34 -18.67
C ARG A 160 4.57 39.82 -18.55
N ARG A 161 3.43 39.16 -18.61
CA ARG A 161 3.28 37.71 -18.65
C ARG A 161 4.02 37.14 -19.85
N ALA A 162 4.75 36.05 -19.64
CA ALA A 162 5.64 35.48 -20.65
C ALA A 162 5.39 33.99 -20.87
N LEU A 163 5.13 33.23 -19.81
CA LEU A 163 4.99 31.78 -19.90
C LEU A 163 3.88 31.28 -18.97
N MET A 164 3.02 30.42 -19.50
CA MET A 164 1.99 29.72 -18.75
C MET A 164 2.24 28.21 -18.83
N ILE A 165 2.52 27.60 -17.67
CA ILE A 165 2.68 26.14 -17.55
C ILE A 165 1.56 25.58 -16.71
N TYR A 166 0.91 24.53 -17.20
CA TYR A 166 -0.16 23.87 -16.47
C TYR A 166 0.40 22.91 -15.41
N THR A 167 -0.03 23.12 -14.17
CA THR A 167 0.35 22.29 -13.02
C THR A 167 -0.79 21.34 -12.66
N SER A 168 -0.46 20.12 -12.27
CA SER A 168 -1.45 19.19 -11.73
C SER A 168 -1.84 19.64 -10.31
N GLY A 169 -2.97 20.33 -10.15
CA GLY A 169 -3.38 20.89 -8.86
C GLY A 169 -3.81 19.81 -7.84
N THR A 170 -3.53 19.98 -6.55
CA THR A 170 -3.88 19.05 -5.46
C THR A 170 -5.38 18.72 -5.38
N THR A 171 -6.26 19.62 -5.84
CA THR A 171 -7.71 19.49 -5.65
C THR A 171 -8.58 19.95 -6.83
N SER A 172 -8.02 20.29 -8.01
CA SER A 172 -8.78 20.77 -9.18
C SER A 172 -8.15 20.37 -10.52
N ASN A 173 -8.85 20.62 -11.64
CA ASN A 173 -8.27 20.54 -12.99
C ASN A 173 -6.98 21.38 -13.06
N PRO A 174 -6.04 21.09 -13.99
CA PRO A 174 -4.74 21.74 -14.03
C PRO A 174 -4.81 23.27 -14.03
N LYS A 175 -3.98 23.92 -13.21
CA LYS A 175 -3.97 25.38 -13.10
C LYS A 175 -2.85 25.95 -13.98
N GLY A 176 -3.16 26.92 -14.83
CA GLY A 176 -2.15 27.65 -15.59
C GLY A 176 -1.32 28.53 -14.65
N CYS A 177 -0.10 28.11 -14.33
CA CYS A 177 0.87 28.89 -13.56
C CYS A 177 1.54 29.91 -14.48
N VAL A 178 1.30 31.20 -14.23
CA VAL A 178 1.76 32.30 -15.08
C VAL A 178 3.01 32.92 -14.48
N THR A 179 4.05 33.06 -15.31
CA THR A 179 5.29 33.74 -15.00
C THR A 179 5.52 34.89 -15.96
N THR A 180 6.15 35.95 -15.47
CA THR A 180 6.51 37.14 -16.24
C THR A 180 7.93 37.02 -16.81
N HIS A 181 8.30 37.95 -17.71
CA HIS A 181 9.69 38.04 -18.16
C HIS A 181 10.66 38.32 -17.01
N GLU A 182 10.22 39.09 -16.00
CA GLU A 182 10.96 39.33 -14.76
C GLU A 182 11.20 38.03 -13.99
N ASN A 183 10.17 37.20 -13.79
CA ASN A 183 10.33 35.92 -13.08
C ASN A 183 11.31 34.99 -13.79
N ILE A 184 11.17 34.85 -15.12
CA ILE A 184 12.02 33.98 -15.95
C ILE A 184 13.47 34.48 -15.91
N THR A 185 13.68 35.79 -16.08
CA THR A 185 15.02 36.38 -16.08
C THR A 185 15.68 36.25 -14.72
N PHE A 186 14.94 36.51 -13.64
CA PHE A 186 15.43 36.34 -12.27
C PHE A 186 15.87 34.91 -12.03
N GLN A 187 15.00 33.93 -12.32
CA GLN A 187 15.31 32.52 -12.10
C GLN A 187 16.50 32.04 -12.95
N ALA A 188 16.56 32.42 -14.23
CA ALA A 188 17.68 32.08 -15.10
C ALA A 188 19.00 32.69 -14.58
N SER A 189 18.99 33.96 -14.18
CA SER A 189 20.17 34.65 -13.62
C SER A 189 20.63 34.01 -12.31
N CYS A 190 19.70 33.59 -11.45
CA CYS A 190 20.00 32.86 -10.22
C CYS A 190 20.75 31.56 -10.50
N LEU A 191 20.29 30.79 -11.49
CA LEU A 191 20.91 29.53 -11.89
C LEU A 191 22.27 29.74 -12.56
N VAL A 192 22.38 30.73 -13.47
CA VAL A 192 23.65 31.10 -14.10
C VAL A 192 24.69 31.45 -13.04
N LYS A 193 24.32 32.22 -12.01
CA LYS A 193 25.21 32.58 -10.91
C LYS A 193 25.53 31.40 -10.00
N ALA A 194 24.54 30.60 -9.60
CA ALA A 194 24.73 29.52 -8.63
C ALA A 194 25.47 28.31 -9.20
N TRP A 195 25.27 28.02 -10.49
CA TRP A 195 25.81 26.86 -11.19
C TRP A 195 26.90 27.22 -12.20
N GLU A 196 27.27 28.50 -12.25
CA GLU A 196 28.36 29.04 -13.08
C GLU A 196 28.23 28.62 -14.54
N TYR A 197 27.05 28.84 -15.13
CA TYR A 197 26.88 28.58 -16.57
C TYR A 197 27.79 29.50 -17.38
N SER A 198 28.36 28.96 -18.45
CA SER A 198 29.32 29.65 -19.30
C SER A 198 29.03 29.44 -20.79
N PRO A 199 29.52 30.33 -21.67
CA PRO A 199 29.44 30.13 -23.11
C PRO A 199 30.19 28.90 -23.62
N SER A 200 31.14 28.38 -22.84
CA SER A 200 31.88 27.14 -23.14
C SER A 200 31.10 25.87 -22.82
N ASP A 201 29.98 25.97 -22.10
CA ASP A 201 29.20 24.79 -21.75
C ASP A 201 28.44 24.21 -22.95
N CYS A 202 28.26 22.88 -22.90
CA CYS A 202 27.39 22.13 -23.78
C CYS A 202 26.44 21.26 -22.95
N LEU A 203 25.14 21.53 -23.04
CA LEU A 203 24.09 20.78 -22.37
C LEU A 203 23.51 19.74 -23.31
N ILE A 204 23.59 18.46 -22.94
CA ILE A 204 22.74 17.42 -23.54
C ILE A 204 21.36 17.50 -22.87
N HIS A 205 20.34 17.90 -23.61
CA HIS A 205 19.02 18.21 -23.09
C HIS A 205 17.98 17.17 -23.53
N VAL A 206 17.54 16.38 -22.55
CA VAL A 206 16.54 15.31 -22.71
C VAL A 206 15.24 15.60 -21.94
N LEU A 207 15.18 16.74 -21.22
CA LEU A 207 14.06 17.04 -20.33
C LEU A 207 12.86 17.60 -21.11
N PRO A 208 11.62 17.33 -20.68
CA PRO A 208 10.42 17.78 -21.38
C PRO A 208 10.29 19.31 -21.43
N LEU A 209 9.93 19.85 -22.60
CA LEU A 209 9.73 21.29 -22.82
C LEU A 209 8.28 21.76 -22.58
N HIS A 210 7.56 21.08 -21.70
CA HIS A 210 6.30 21.56 -21.12
C HIS A 210 6.41 21.67 -19.59
N HIS A 211 7.64 21.61 -19.06
CA HIS A 211 7.95 21.66 -17.64
C HIS A 211 9.08 22.67 -17.38
N VAL A 212 9.00 23.39 -16.25
CA VAL A 212 9.95 24.47 -15.93
C VAL A 212 11.40 24.01 -15.82
N HIS A 213 11.65 22.75 -15.45
CA HIS A 213 13.03 22.21 -15.41
C HIS A 213 13.68 22.23 -16.81
N GLY A 214 12.94 21.80 -17.84
CA GLY A 214 13.46 21.80 -19.21
C GLY A 214 13.51 23.20 -19.82
N ILE A 215 12.49 24.02 -19.57
CA ILE A 215 12.39 25.36 -20.16
C ILE A 215 13.33 26.36 -19.46
N ILE A 216 13.35 26.41 -18.13
CA ILE A 216 14.08 27.44 -17.39
C ILE A 216 15.53 27.02 -17.16
N ASN A 217 15.77 25.86 -16.54
CA ASN A 217 17.14 25.42 -16.24
C ASN A 217 17.88 24.95 -17.51
N GLY A 218 17.16 24.26 -18.40
CA GLY A 218 17.74 23.70 -19.62
C GLY A 218 17.89 24.73 -20.74
N LEU A 219 16.87 25.55 -21.02
CA LEU A 219 16.92 26.52 -22.13
C LEU A 219 17.21 27.94 -21.67
N ALA A 220 16.40 28.54 -20.80
CA ALA A 220 16.54 29.96 -20.47
C ALA A 220 17.88 30.29 -19.80
N ALA A 221 18.32 29.50 -18.82
CA ALA A 221 19.64 29.67 -18.19
C ALA A 221 20.78 29.48 -19.21
N SER A 222 20.69 28.44 -20.04
CA SER A 222 21.69 28.16 -21.08
C SER A 222 21.79 29.28 -22.12
N PHE A 223 20.67 29.80 -22.61
CA PHE A 223 20.70 30.87 -23.61
C PHE A 223 21.07 32.23 -23.02
N LEU A 224 20.77 32.47 -21.74
CA LEU A 224 21.24 33.66 -21.03
C LEU A 224 22.76 33.67 -20.86
N SER A 225 23.40 32.50 -20.75
CA SER A 225 24.86 32.34 -20.62
C SER A 225 25.59 32.02 -21.93
N GLY A 226 24.88 31.86 -23.04
CA GLY A 226 25.47 31.48 -24.33
C GLY A 226 25.91 30.01 -24.39
N THR A 227 25.41 29.16 -23.51
CA THR A 227 25.64 27.71 -23.52
C THR A 227 25.02 27.07 -24.76
N THR A 228 25.73 26.12 -25.37
CA THR A 228 25.20 25.32 -26.49
C THR A 228 24.26 24.24 -25.95
N VAL A 229 23.10 24.04 -26.57
CA VAL A 229 22.13 23.01 -26.16
C VAL A 229 22.00 21.94 -27.25
N GLU A 230 22.45 20.73 -26.97
CA GLU A 230 22.23 19.55 -27.81
C GLU A 230 20.88 18.92 -27.45
N MET A 231 19.89 19.10 -28.33
CA MET A 231 18.52 18.67 -28.12
C MET A 231 18.33 17.21 -28.52
N HIS A 232 17.89 16.41 -27.55
CA HIS A 232 17.47 15.02 -27.73
C HIS A 232 15.98 14.91 -27.36
N PRO A 233 15.07 14.78 -28.35
CA PRO A 233 13.64 14.78 -28.06
C PRO A 233 13.17 13.63 -27.17
N LYS A 234 13.92 12.53 -27.14
CA LYS A 234 13.68 11.37 -26.27
C LYS A 234 14.99 10.98 -25.61
N PHE A 235 14.90 10.56 -24.35
CA PHE A 235 16.03 9.99 -23.62
C PHE A 235 16.28 8.54 -24.09
N ASP A 236 17.54 8.23 -24.41
CA ASP A 236 18.04 6.88 -24.67
C ASP A 236 19.40 6.72 -23.96
N PRO A 237 19.53 5.80 -22.98
CA PRO A 237 20.78 5.64 -22.23
C PRO A 237 21.97 5.25 -23.12
N LYS A 238 21.76 4.52 -24.21
CA LYS A 238 22.82 4.16 -25.16
C LYS A 238 23.43 5.41 -25.79
N VAL A 239 22.57 6.24 -26.36
CA VAL A 239 22.97 7.46 -27.06
C VAL A 239 23.70 8.41 -26.12
N ILE A 240 23.24 8.54 -24.87
CA ILE A 240 23.89 9.41 -23.88
C ILE A 240 25.30 8.90 -23.54
N TRP A 241 25.45 7.58 -23.31
CA TRP A 241 26.77 6.99 -23.06
C TRP A 241 27.71 7.13 -24.26
N GLU A 242 27.23 6.91 -25.49
CA GLU A 242 27.99 7.11 -26.72
C GLU A 242 28.43 8.58 -26.88
N ARG A 243 27.54 9.54 -26.59
CA ARG A 243 27.88 10.97 -26.64
C ARG A 243 28.90 11.34 -25.57
N TRP A 244 28.80 10.82 -24.35
CA TRP A 244 29.79 11.11 -23.31
C TRP A 244 31.19 10.57 -23.63
N GLN A 245 31.31 9.50 -24.42
CA GLN A 245 32.62 8.98 -24.85
C GLN A 245 33.40 9.99 -25.70
N ASP A 246 32.71 10.86 -26.43
CA ASP A 246 33.30 12.00 -27.13
C ASP A 246 33.67 13.09 -26.10
N ARG A 247 34.88 12.99 -25.53
CA ARG A 247 35.32 13.78 -24.37
C ARG A 247 35.17 15.28 -24.62
N GLY A 248 34.49 15.98 -23.72
CA GLY A 248 34.25 17.42 -23.81
C GLY A 248 33.09 17.82 -24.72
N SER A 249 32.42 16.86 -25.38
CA SER A 249 31.21 17.13 -26.17
C SER A 249 29.99 17.53 -25.32
N SER A 250 30.03 17.20 -24.02
CA SER A 250 29.04 17.58 -23.03
C SER A 250 29.74 18.02 -21.75
N THR A 251 29.31 19.15 -21.19
CA THR A 251 29.78 19.64 -19.89
C THR A 251 28.66 19.64 -18.85
N LEU A 252 27.40 19.71 -19.31
CA LEU A 252 26.21 19.75 -18.47
C LEU A 252 25.28 18.59 -18.79
N PHE A 253 24.76 17.95 -17.74
CA PHE A 253 23.64 17.03 -17.88
C PHE A 253 22.66 17.19 -16.73
N MET A 254 21.39 17.44 -17.06
CA MET A 254 20.35 17.68 -16.09
C MET A 254 19.25 16.66 -16.29
N ALA A 255 18.92 15.93 -15.24
CA ALA A 255 17.93 14.89 -15.32
C ALA A 255 17.16 14.70 -14.02
N VAL A 256 16.28 13.72 -14.05
CA VAL A 256 15.50 13.25 -12.91
C VAL A 256 16.13 11.94 -12.40
N PRO A 257 15.93 11.53 -11.14
CA PRO A 257 16.53 10.30 -10.58
C PRO A 257 16.36 9.05 -11.48
N THR A 258 15.21 8.96 -12.15
CA THR A 258 14.84 7.83 -13.01
C THR A 258 15.73 7.68 -14.24
N ILE A 259 16.21 8.80 -14.79
CA ILE A 259 17.16 8.81 -15.91
C ILE A 259 18.53 8.32 -15.43
N TYR A 260 18.97 8.72 -14.24
CA TYR A 260 20.23 8.24 -13.66
C TYR A 260 20.20 6.74 -13.35
N SER A 261 19.07 6.21 -12.85
CA SER A 261 18.88 4.75 -12.70
C SER A 261 19.11 4.03 -14.02
N ARG A 262 18.44 4.49 -15.10
CA ARG A 262 18.55 3.88 -16.43
C ARG A 262 19.97 3.96 -17.01
N LEU A 263 20.68 5.06 -16.75
CA LEU A 263 22.09 5.19 -17.14
C LEU A 263 22.97 4.20 -16.38
N ASN A 264 22.76 4.01 -15.08
CA ASN A 264 23.47 3.05 -14.26
C ASN A 264 23.21 1.60 -14.71
N ASP A 265 21.95 1.26 -14.97
CA ASP A 265 21.55 -0.09 -15.37
C ASP A 265 22.08 -0.43 -16.76
N TYR A 266 22.03 0.53 -17.70
CA TYR A 266 22.63 0.38 -19.02
C TYR A 266 24.14 0.15 -18.94
N PHE A 267 24.83 0.91 -18.09
CA PHE A 267 26.26 0.76 -17.90
C PHE A 267 26.62 -0.65 -17.39
N ASP A 268 25.94 -1.13 -16.35
CA ASP A 268 26.20 -2.47 -15.80
C ASP A 268 25.89 -3.59 -16.79
N ALA A 269 24.80 -3.46 -17.55
CA ALA A 269 24.36 -4.49 -18.48
C ALA A 269 25.18 -4.55 -19.77
N HIS A 270 25.73 -3.41 -20.22
CA HIS A 270 26.24 -3.28 -21.59
C HIS A 270 27.63 -2.68 -21.73
N ILE A 271 28.15 -1.99 -20.71
CA ILE A 271 29.45 -1.30 -20.78
C ILE A 271 30.46 -1.93 -19.81
N ARG A 272 30.03 -2.29 -18.59
CA ARG A 272 30.91 -2.87 -17.56
C ARG A 272 31.56 -4.16 -18.05
N GLY A 273 32.88 -4.27 -17.91
CA GLY A 273 33.69 -5.40 -18.36
C GLY A 273 33.97 -5.43 -19.86
N THR A 274 33.53 -4.43 -20.63
CA THR A 274 33.80 -4.31 -22.07
C THR A 274 34.96 -3.36 -22.36
N GLU A 275 35.51 -3.41 -23.56
CA GLU A 275 36.55 -2.47 -24.03
C GLU A 275 36.10 -1.00 -24.02
N GLN A 276 34.78 -0.74 -23.96
CA GLN A 276 34.21 0.61 -23.94
C GLN A 276 34.16 1.22 -22.53
N GLU A 277 34.40 0.44 -21.47
CA GLU A 277 34.26 0.88 -20.08
C GLU A 277 35.14 2.10 -19.77
N ASP A 278 36.43 2.03 -20.11
CA ASP A 278 37.38 3.09 -19.82
C ASP A 278 37.02 4.40 -20.55
N ALA A 279 36.59 4.29 -21.81
CA ALA A 279 36.16 5.45 -22.60
C ALA A 279 34.89 6.08 -22.02
N ALA A 280 33.88 5.28 -21.66
CA ALA A 280 32.63 5.75 -21.08
C ALA A 280 32.85 6.45 -19.73
N ARG A 281 33.62 5.83 -18.84
CA ARG A 281 33.96 6.40 -17.53
C ARG A 281 34.78 7.67 -17.68
N ALA A 282 35.80 7.68 -18.53
CA ALA A 282 36.63 8.86 -18.75
C ALA A 282 35.82 10.01 -19.38
N GLY A 283 34.91 9.70 -20.29
CA GLY A 283 33.96 10.64 -20.87
C GLY A 283 33.08 11.32 -19.82
N ALA A 284 32.36 10.53 -19.03
CA ALA A 284 31.47 11.06 -17.99
C ALA A 284 32.21 11.86 -16.89
N ARG A 285 33.48 11.52 -16.59
CA ARG A 285 34.33 12.31 -15.69
C ARG A 285 34.60 13.73 -16.18
N THR A 286 34.44 14.02 -17.48
CA THR A 286 34.64 15.37 -18.02
C THR A 286 33.43 16.29 -17.84
N LEU A 287 32.28 15.76 -17.41
CA LEU A 287 31.13 16.57 -17.08
C LEU A 287 31.49 17.54 -15.94
N ARG A 288 31.17 18.82 -16.14
CA ARG A 288 31.38 19.87 -15.14
C ARG A 288 30.30 19.85 -14.08
N LEU A 289 29.06 19.60 -14.51
CA LEU A 289 27.91 19.69 -13.63
C LEU A 289 26.81 18.71 -14.07
N VAL A 290 26.40 17.88 -13.11
CA VAL A 290 25.33 16.90 -13.28
C VAL A 290 24.26 17.16 -12.22
N VAL A 291 23.04 17.51 -12.65
CA VAL A 291 21.96 17.97 -11.75
C VAL A 291 20.81 16.98 -11.72
N SER A 292 20.48 16.50 -10.51
CA SER A 292 19.27 15.74 -10.24
C SER A 292 18.21 16.62 -9.58
N GLY A 293 16.98 16.58 -10.09
CA GLY A 293 15.88 17.34 -9.49
C GLY A 293 14.50 16.83 -9.88
N SER A 294 13.48 17.56 -9.41
CA SER A 294 12.05 17.27 -9.59
C SER A 294 11.48 16.05 -8.85
N ALA A 295 12.33 15.18 -8.30
CA ALA A 295 11.96 14.10 -7.38
C ALA A 295 13.07 13.86 -6.33
N ALA A 296 12.77 13.14 -5.25
CA ALA A 296 13.77 12.74 -4.26
C ALA A 296 14.79 11.81 -4.91
N LEU A 297 16.08 12.00 -4.62
CA LEU A 297 17.18 11.21 -5.16
C LEU A 297 17.52 10.07 -4.19
N PRO A 298 17.29 8.80 -4.53
CA PRO A 298 17.70 7.67 -3.70
C PRO A 298 19.24 7.58 -3.59
N THR A 299 19.74 7.41 -2.36
CA THR A 299 21.17 7.24 -2.07
C THR A 299 21.83 6.15 -2.93
N PRO A 300 21.23 4.96 -3.16
CA PRO A 300 21.84 3.94 -4.01
C PRO A 300 22.06 4.36 -5.47
N ILE A 301 21.15 5.18 -6.03
CA ILE A 301 21.29 5.68 -7.41
C ILE A 301 22.45 6.67 -7.48
N LYS A 302 22.56 7.56 -6.48
CA LYS A 302 23.62 8.56 -6.36
C LYS A 302 24.99 7.93 -6.18
N GLU A 303 25.13 6.98 -5.26
CA GLU A 303 26.39 6.26 -4.99
C GLU A 303 26.83 5.46 -6.21
N LYS A 304 25.91 4.74 -6.85
CA LYS A 304 26.20 3.97 -8.07
C LYS A 304 26.61 4.87 -9.23
N PHE A 305 25.92 5.99 -9.44
CA PHE A 305 26.31 6.95 -10.48
C PHE A 305 27.70 7.53 -10.21
N ALA A 306 28.02 7.85 -8.96
CA ALA A 306 29.34 8.33 -8.56
C ALA A 306 30.43 7.26 -8.73
N GLU A 307 30.16 5.99 -8.41
CA GLU A 307 31.09 4.88 -8.67
C GLU A 307 31.36 4.73 -10.17
N ILE A 308 30.32 4.81 -11.00
CA ILE A 308 30.45 4.65 -12.45
C ILE A 308 31.23 5.83 -13.06
N THR A 309 30.78 7.05 -12.78
CA THR A 309 31.19 8.25 -13.53
C THR A 309 32.25 9.10 -12.83
N GLY A 310 32.49 8.88 -11.53
CA GLY A 310 33.24 9.81 -10.69
C GLY A 310 32.51 11.13 -10.40
N GLN A 311 31.28 11.32 -10.88
CA GLN A 311 30.49 12.54 -10.70
C GLN A 311 29.56 12.40 -9.51
N VAL A 312 29.52 13.44 -8.67
CA VAL A 312 28.53 13.55 -7.59
C VAL A 312 27.38 14.39 -8.09
N LEU A 313 26.17 13.82 -8.07
CA LEU A 313 24.96 14.53 -8.48
C LEU A 313 24.70 15.74 -7.59
N LEU A 314 24.38 16.88 -8.20
CA LEU A 314 23.91 18.07 -7.52
C LEU A 314 22.40 17.95 -7.31
N GLU A 315 21.97 18.03 -6.05
CA GLU A 315 20.56 18.02 -5.67
C GLU A 315 20.03 19.45 -5.54
N ARG A 316 18.77 19.65 -5.92
CA ARG A 316 18.08 20.94 -5.85
C ARG A 316 16.59 20.77 -5.61
N TYR A 317 15.95 21.77 -5.04
CA TYR A 317 14.51 21.80 -4.77
C TYR A 317 13.80 22.96 -5.50
N GLY A 318 12.63 22.64 -6.04
CA GLY A 318 11.81 23.58 -6.80
C GLY A 318 10.43 23.06 -7.20
N MET A 319 9.60 23.96 -7.71
CA MET A 319 8.28 23.68 -8.27
C MET A 319 7.92 24.69 -9.34
N THR A 320 6.86 24.43 -10.12
CA THR A 320 6.44 25.33 -11.21
C THR A 320 6.20 26.74 -10.70
N GLU A 321 5.59 26.88 -9.52
CA GLU A 321 5.22 28.14 -8.89
C GLU A 321 6.39 28.94 -8.32
N ILE A 322 7.54 28.32 -8.04
CA ILE A 322 8.70 29.01 -7.43
C ILE A 322 9.96 28.92 -8.29
N GLY A 323 9.91 28.27 -9.45
CA GLY A 323 11.11 27.85 -10.16
C GLY A 323 12.00 26.97 -9.26
N MET A 324 13.26 27.36 -9.10
CA MET A 324 14.21 26.70 -8.18
C MET A 324 14.45 27.61 -7.00
N ALA A 325 14.30 27.07 -5.80
CA ALA A 325 14.46 27.85 -4.57
C ALA A 325 15.72 27.48 -3.78
N ILE A 326 16.10 26.20 -3.77
CA ILE A 326 17.20 25.67 -2.95
C ILE A 326 18.08 24.78 -3.82
N SER A 327 19.40 24.85 -3.64
CA SER A 327 20.36 24.05 -4.37
C SER A 327 21.59 23.72 -3.52
N CYS A 328 22.13 22.51 -3.69
CA CYS A 328 23.50 22.24 -3.30
C CYS A 328 24.46 23.13 -4.09
N GLY A 329 25.60 23.47 -3.50
CA GLY A 329 26.66 24.25 -4.16
C GLY A 329 27.51 23.39 -5.12
N LEU A 330 28.31 24.05 -5.95
CA LEU A 330 29.22 23.38 -6.89
C LEU A 330 30.32 22.60 -6.17
N ASP A 331 30.84 23.12 -5.07
CA ASP A 331 31.86 22.48 -4.23
C ASP A 331 31.34 21.16 -3.64
N ILE A 332 31.79 20.05 -4.21
CA ILE A 332 31.36 18.70 -3.85
C ILE A 332 31.65 18.40 -2.38
N GLN A 333 32.75 18.92 -1.81
CA GLN A 333 33.16 18.65 -0.44
C GLN A 333 32.22 19.28 0.58
N LYS A 334 31.49 20.32 0.20
CA LYS A 334 30.50 21.00 1.05
C LYS A 334 29.12 20.39 0.95
N ARG A 335 28.86 19.50 -0.01
CA ARG A 335 27.52 18.91 -0.18
C ARG A 335 27.23 17.95 0.97
N ILE A 336 26.03 18.05 1.53
CA ILE A 336 25.57 17.21 2.63
C ILE A 336 24.64 16.15 2.08
N ASP A 337 24.89 14.88 2.40
CA ASP A 337 24.07 13.78 1.90
C ASP A 337 22.62 13.86 2.40
N GLY A 338 21.66 13.61 1.52
CA GLY A 338 20.23 13.76 1.81
C GLY A 338 19.72 15.21 1.86
N SER A 339 20.58 16.22 1.72
CA SER A 339 20.20 17.62 1.66
C SER A 339 19.99 18.12 0.23
N VAL A 340 19.05 19.04 0.06
CA VAL A 340 18.88 19.81 -1.20
C VAL A 340 19.67 21.13 -1.20
N GLY A 341 20.45 21.38 -0.14
CA GLY A 341 21.38 22.50 -0.02
C GLY A 341 20.78 23.77 0.59
N TRP A 342 21.15 24.92 0.04
CA TRP A 342 20.85 26.26 0.59
C TRP A 342 20.02 27.09 -0.38
N PRO A 343 19.32 28.14 0.10
CA PRO A 343 18.59 29.06 -0.77
C PRO A 343 19.46 29.60 -1.90
N LEU A 344 18.91 29.63 -3.12
CA LEU A 344 19.59 30.17 -4.29
C LEU A 344 19.80 31.70 -4.14
N PRO A 345 20.77 32.28 -4.86
CA PRO A 345 21.06 33.70 -4.76
C PRO A 345 19.82 34.58 -4.96
N GLY A 346 19.47 35.40 -3.97
CA GLY A 346 18.30 36.28 -4.02
C GLY A 346 16.96 35.61 -3.70
N VAL A 347 16.95 34.32 -3.37
CA VAL A 347 15.75 33.60 -2.90
C VAL A 347 15.81 33.47 -1.38
N GLU A 348 14.70 33.81 -0.72
CA GLU A 348 14.52 33.64 0.71
C GLU A 348 13.65 32.42 1.00
N VAL A 349 14.01 31.65 2.03
CA VAL A 349 13.29 30.44 2.46
C VAL A 349 13.16 30.43 3.97
N ARG A 350 11.96 30.15 4.49
CA ARG A 350 11.71 29.95 5.92
C ARG A 350 10.90 28.68 6.20
N LEU A 351 10.97 28.21 7.44
CA LEU A 351 10.17 27.09 7.93
C LEU A 351 9.11 27.61 8.91
N THR A 352 7.86 27.13 8.79
CA THR A 352 6.75 27.52 9.68
C THR A 352 6.01 26.31 10.25
N GLU A 353 5.51 26.39 11.48
CA GLU A 353 4.60 25.40 12.04
C GLU A 353 3.27 25.42 11.28
N LYS A 354 2.73 24.24 10.96
CA LYS A 354 1.55 24.10 10.09
C LYS A 354 0.28 24.72 10.69
N GLU A 355 0.06 24.53 11.99
CA GLU A 355 -1.17 24.94 12.68
C GLU A 355 -1.12 26.40 13.14
N THR A 356 0.05 26.89 13.52
CA THR A 356 0.22 28.21 14.15
C THR A 356 0.80 29.27 13.21
N GLY A 357 1.49 28.86 12.13
CA GLY A 357 2.25 29.75 11.27
C GLY A 357 3.49 30.34 11.93
N ARG A 358 3.86 29.88 13.14
CA ARG A 358 5.05 30.33 13.87
C ARG A 358 6.31 29.93 13.10
N ILE A 359 7.28 30.84 12.99
CA ILE A 359 8.58 30.54 12.38
C ILE A 359 9.32 29.49 13.22
N VAL A 360 9.83 28.46 12.54
CA VAL A 360 10.66 27.40 13.09
C VAL A 360 12.12 27.76 12.86
N ASP A 361 12.79 28.19 13.93
CA ASP A 361 14.21 28.55 13.92
C ASP A 361 15.11 27.46 14.52
N GLY A 362 14.52 26.44 15.14
CA GLY A 362 15.25 25.33 15.74
C GLY A 362 16.00 24.50 14.70
N VAL A 363 17.17 24.01 15.10
CA VAL A 363 17.97 23.07 14.29
C VAL A 363 17.29 21.71 14.32
N ASP A 364 17.20 21.06 13.15
CA ASP A 364 16.58 19.75 12.96
C ASP A 364 15.09 19.66 13.34
N GLU A 365 14.41 20.81 13.46
CA GLU A 365 12.96 20.88 13.65
C GLU A 365 12.23 20.88 12.29
N ASP A 366 11.15 20.10 12.21
CA ASP A 366 10.29 20.03 11.02
C ASP A 366 9.42 21.29 10.90
N GLY A 367 9.33 21.83 9.69
CA GLY A 367 8.43 22.94 9.37
C GLY A 367 8.00 22.96 7.90
N MET A 368 6.91 23.68 7.63
CA MET A 368 6.39 23.94 6.29
C MET A 368 7.32 24.92 5.56
N ILE A 369 7.69 24.59 4.33
CA ILE A 369 8.57 25.45 3.53
C ILE A 369 7.74 26.60 2.94
N GLU A 370 8.18 27.82 3.21
CA GLU A 370 7.68 29.04 2.60
C GLU A 370 8.81 29.74 1.85
N VAL A 371 8.52 30.26 0.63
CA VAL A 371 9.52 30.85 -0.27
C VAL A 371 9.11 32.25 -0.69
N LYS A 372 10.09 33.16 -0.75
CA LYS A 372 9.91 34.53 -1.23
C LYS A 372 11.08 34.93 -2.13
N GLY A 373 10.78 35.61 -3.24
CA GLY A 373 11.79 36.05 -4.20
C GLY A 373 11.21 36.33 -5.58
N GLY A 374 12.01 36.93 -6.47
CA GLY A 374 11.60 37.26 -7.84
C GLY A 374 11.30 36.04 -8.72
N ASN A 375 11.65 34.84 -8.25
CA ASN A 375 11.39 33.55 -8.89
C ASN A 375 9.95 33.05 -8.72
N VAL A 376 9.21 33.59 -7.74
CA VAL A 376 7.84 33.16 -7.46
C VAL A 376 6.90 33.66 -8.55
N PHE A 377 6.06 32.76 -9.06
CA PHE A 377 5.09 33.03 -10.12
C PHE A 377 4.16 34.20 -9.81
N CYS A 378 3.59 34.78 -10.87
CA CYS A 378 2.69 35.92 -10.77
C CYS A 378 1.30 35.51 -10.26
N GLU A 379 0.70 34.50 -10.90
CA GLU A 379 -0.67 34.09 -10.61
C GLU A 379 -1.02 32.71 -11.19
N TYR A 380 -2.08 32.11 -10.66
CA TYR A 380 -2.84 31.11 -11.39
C TYR A 380 -3.86 31.79 -12.31
N TRP A 381 -3.78 31.48 -13.60
CA TRP A 381 -4.62 32.09 -14.64
C TRP A 381 -6.11 31.98 -14.31
N ARG A 382 -6.81 33.14 -14.34
CA ARG A 382 -8.25 33.26 -14.05
C ARG A 382 -8.67 32.68 -12.69
N LYS A 383 -7.76 32.62 -11.72
CA LYS A 383 -8.02 32.06 -10.37
C LYS A 383 -7.46 32.96 -9.25
N PRO A 384 -7.91 34.23 -9.13
CA PRO A 384 -7.36 35.18 -8.16
C PRO A 384 -7.49 34.71 -6.70
N GLU A 385 -8.60 34.09 -6.34
CA GLU A 385 -8.81 33.54 -4.99
C GLU A 385 -7.82 32.40 -4.68
N ALA A 386 -7.61 31.50 -5.65
CA ALA A 386 -6.66 30.41 -5.49
C ALA A 386 -5.24 30.95 -5.35
N THR A 387 -4.86 31.93 -6.19
CA THR A 387 -3.57 32.62 -6.09
C THR A 387 -3.40 33.22 -4.70
N ALA A 388 -4.32 34.08 -4.24
CA ALA A 388 -4.23 34.74 -2.94
C ALA A 388 -4.14 33.74 -1.78
N SER A 389 -4.85 32.61 -1.87
CA SER A 389 -4.83 31.60 -0.82
C SER A 389 -3.49 30.86 -0.64
N GLU A 390 -2.59 30.87 -1.64
CA GLU A 390 -1.27 30.25 -1.53
C GLU A 390 -0.22 31.18 -0.91
N PHE A 391 -0.52 32.47 -0.74
CA PHE A 391 0.39 33.42 -0.11
C PHE A 391 0.01 33.70 1.34
N THR A 392 1.02 33.94 2.17
CA THR A 392 0.84 34.50 3.51
C THR A 392 0.57 36.00 3.44
N ALA A 393 0.05 36.58 4.53
CA ALA A 393 -0.23 38.02 4.59
C ALA A 393 1.03 38.89 4.42
N ASP A 394 2.21 38.37 4.74
CA ASP A 394 3.52 39.01 4.58
C ASP A 394 4.24 38.66 3.26
N GLY A 395 3.53 38.00 2.33
CA GLY A 395 3.96 37.81 0.95
C GLY A 395 4.89 36.63 0.69
N TRP A 396 4.80 35.57 1.49
CA TRP A 396 5.52 34.32 1.27
C TRP A 396 4.63 33.29 0.58
N PHE A 397 5.17 32.57 -0.39
CA PHE A 397 4.48 31.48 -1.06
C PHE A 397 4.58 30.20 -0.23
N LYS A 398 3.43 29.58 0.05
CA LYS A 398 3.32 28.31 0.80
C LYS A 398 3.49 27.14 -0.16
N THR A 399 4.59 26.40 -0.03
CA THR A 399 4.90 25.30 -0.97
C THR A 399 4.07 24.02 -0.73
N GLY A 400 3.60 23.83 0.51
CA GLY A 400 2.95 22.59 0.96
C GLY A 400 3.90 21.40 1.22
N ASP A 401 5.22 21.60 1.07
CA ASP A 401 6.26 20.64 1.43
C ASP A 401 6.79 20.91 2.86
N VAL A 402 7.21 19.85 3.55
CA VAL A 402 7.83 19.88 4.88
C VAL A 402 9.33 19.67 4.73
N ALA A 403 10.13 20.44 5.47
CA ALA A 403 11.56 20.23 5.60
C ALA A 403 12.04 20.54 7.01
N LYS A 404 13.25 20.10 7.30
CA LYS A 404 14.04 20.56 8.45
C LYS A 404 15.31 21.26 7.97
N ARG A 405 15.85 22.14 8.80
CA ARG A 405 17.11 22.87 8.54
C ARG A 405 18.15 22.46 9.57
N ASP A 406 19.32 22.04 9.11
CA ASP A 406 20.41 21.65 10.02
C ASP A 406 21.20 22.86 10.55
N SER A 407 22.20 22.58 11.39
CA SER A 407 23.08 23.60 11.97
C SER A 407 23.94 24.35 10.95
N SER A 408 24.14 23.80 9.75
CA SER A 408 24.84 24.45 8.63
C SER A 408 23.92 25.33 7.78
N GLY A 409 22.62 25.34 8.08
CA GLY A 409 21.59 26.05 7.31
C GLY A 409 21.11 25.28 6.08
N ALA A 410 21.50 24.02 5.92
CA ALA A 410 21.11 23.19 4.78
C ALA A 410 19.72 22.56 5.00
N TYR A 411 18.94 22.45 3.94
CA TYR A 411 17.55 21.99 4.00
C TYR A 411 17.41 20.51 3.62
N PHE A 412 16.60 19.78 4.37
CA PHE A 412 16.29 18.36 4.16
C PHE A 412 14.79 18.18 3.97
N ILE A 413 14.37 17.79 2.76
CA ILE A 413 12.94 17.65 2.42
C ILE A 413 12.37 16.36 3.03
N GLN A 414 11.37 16.48 3.90
CA GLN A 414 10.71 15.36 4.57
C GLN A 414 9.51 14.79 3.77
N GLY A 415 8.93 15.59 2.86
CA GLY A 415 7.81 15.18 2.01
C GLY A 415 6.72 16.25 1.90
N ARG A 416 5.53 15.90 1.39
CA ARG A 416 4.37 16.81 1.36
C ARG A 416 3.50 16.64 2.59
N ALA A 417 2.93 17.74 3.08
CA ALA A 417 1.90 17.72 4.11
C ALA A 417 0.56 17.14 3.60
N SER A 418 0.29 17.21 2.29
CA SER A 418 -0.89 16.62 1.63
C SER A 418 -0.52 15.40 0.77
N VAL A 419 -1.20 14.27 0.98
CA VAL A 419 -0.86 12.95 0.41
C VAL A 419 -1.29 12.74 -1.06
N ASP A 420 -1.76 13.78 -1.75
CA ASP A 420 -2.48 13.69 -3.04
C ASP A 420 -1.67 14.04 -4.31
N LEU A 421 -0.36 14.31 -4.19
CA LEU A 421 0.50 14.59 -5.34
C LEU A 421 1.59 13.53 -5.51
N ILE A 422 1.63 12.93 -6.69
CA ILE A 422 2.49 11.81 -7.09
C ILE A 422 3.70 12.37 -7.85
N LYS A 423 4.91 11.99 -7.43
CA LYS A 423 6.18 12.35 -8.07
C LYS A 423 6.70 11.16 -8.88
N SER A 424 6.31 11.06 -10.15
CA SER A 424 6.65 9.96 -11.06
C SER A 424 7.53 10.46 -12.21
N GLY A 425 8.73 9.92 -12.41
CA GLY A 425 9.53 10.29 -13.59
C GLY A 425 9.95 11.76 -13.64
N GLY A 426 9.96 12.44 -12.49
CA GLY A 426 10.16 13.89 -12.37
C GLY A 426 8.97 14.77 -12.79
N TYR A 427 7.82 14.18 -13.12
CA TYR A 427 6.55 14.87 -13.25
C TYR A 427 5.84 15.00 -11.90
N LYS A 428 5.16 16.12 -11.69
CA LYS A 428 4.19 16.31 -10.61
C LYS A 428 2.82 15.96 -11.19
N ILE A 429 2.17 14.95 -10.61
CA ILE A 429 0.89 14.41 -11.07
C ILE A 429 -0.10 14.48 -9.91
N SER A 430 -1.25 15.08 -10.15
CA SER A 430 -2.33 15.14 -9.18
C SER A 430 -3.13 13.86 -9.27
N ALA A 431 -3.22 13.14 -8.16
CA ALA A 431 -4.11 12.00 -8.08
C ALA A 431 -5.55 12.40 -8.41
N LEU A 432 -6.01 13.56 -7.95
CA LEU A 432 -7.38 14.00 -8.18
C LEU A 432 -7.66 14.38 -9.64
N GLU A 433 -6.67 14.91 -10.36
CA GLU A 433 -6.81 15.18 -11.79
C GLU A 433 -7.05 13.88 -12.57
N VAL A 434 -6.24 12.85 -12.28
CA VAL A 434 -6.38 11.53 -12.91
C VAL A 434 -7.72 10.89 -12.50
N GLU A 435 -8.12 11.00 -11.24
CA GLU A 435 -9.43 10.52 -10.75
C GLU A 435 -10.58 11.15 -11.54
N ARG A 436 -10.58 12.47 -11.75
CA ARG A 436 -11.66 13.15 -12.49
C ARG A 436 -11.79 12.70 -13.92
N LYS A 437 -10.67 12.56 -14.63
CA LYS A 437 -10.67 12.15 -16.03
C LYS A 437 -11.11 10.70 -16.20
N MET A 438 -10.70 9.84 -15.27
CA MET A 438 -11.18 8.46 -15.20
C MET A 438 -12.69 8.40 -14.85
N LEU A 439 -13.19 9.25 -13.93
CA LEU A 439 -14.63 9.36 -13.64
C LEU A 439 -15.47 9.87 -14.81
N ALA A 440 -14.87 10.53 -15.81
CA ALA A 440 -15.57 11.07 -16.98
C ALA A 440 -15.83 10.02 -18.08
N ILE A 441 -15.32 8.79 -17.91
CA ILE A 441 -15.63 7.65 -18.77
C ILE A 441 -16.93 7.02 -18.25
N ASP A 442 -17.97 6.92 -19.09
CA ASP A 442 -19.31 6.47 -18.66
C ASP A 442 -19.32 5.11 -17.96
N ALA A 443 -18.40 4.22 -18.35
CA ALA A 443 -18.23 2.90 -17.72
C ALA A 443 -17.73 2.98 -16.27
N ILE A 444 -17.11 4.07 -15.83
CA ILE A 444 -16.50 4.23 -14.49
C ILE A 444 -17.51 4.86 -13.51
N GLN A 445 -17.69 4.20 -12.37
CA GLN A 445 -18.54 4.63 -11.26
C GLN A 445 -17.76 5.39 -10.20
N GLU A 446 -16.58 4.89 -9.81
CA GLU A 446 -15.69 5.53 -8.82
C GLU A 446 -14.22 5.29 -9.21
N VAL A 447 -13.30 6.19 -8.86
CA VAL A 447 -11.86 5.96 -9.02
C VAL A 447 -11.06 6.67 -7.93
N ALA A 448 -9.96 6.05 -7.53
CA ALA A 448 -8.99 6.59 -6.59
C ALA A 448 -7.57 6.37 -7.12
N VAL A 449 -6.77 7.41 -7.18
CA VAL A 449 -5.42 7.42 -7.74
C VAL A 449 -4.43 7.70 -6.63
N VAL A 450 -3.31 6.98 -6.65
CA VAL A 450 -2.25 7.09 -5.64
C VAL A 450 -0.87 6.90 -6.26
N GLY A 451 0.16 7.37 -5.55
CA GLY A 451 1.55 7.14 -5.92
C GLY A 451 2.11 5.95 -5.14
N LEU A 452 2.53 4.89 -5.82
CA LEU A 452 3.20 3.74 -5.20
C LEU A 452 4.70 3.93 -5.24
N ALA A 453 5.40 3.66 -4.13
CA ALA A 453 6.86 3.75 -4.10
C ALA A 453 7.48 2.80 -5.12
N ASP A 454 8.39 3.32 -5.95
CA ASP A 454 9.05 2.59 -7.03
C ASP A 454 10.50 3.04 -7.16
N GLN A 455 11.44 2.09 -7.28
CA GLN A 455 12.87 2.39 -7.31
C GLN A 455 13.31 3.11 -8.59
N GLU A 456 12.66 2.83 -9.73
CA GLU A 456 13.00 3.45 -11.02
C GLU A 456 12.33 4.81 -11.15
N TRP A 457 11.05 4.95 -10.75
CA TRP A 457 10.23 6.13 -11.02
C TRP A 457 10.11 7.14 -9.87
N GLY A 458 10.60 6.78 -8.68
CA GLY A 458 10.29 7.44 -7.42
C GLY A 458 8.91 7.04 -6.91
N GLN A 459 7.86 7.37 -7.67
CA GLN A 459 6.52 6.83 -7.49
C GLN A 459 5.88 6.43 -8.82
N ARG A 460 5.24 5.27 -8.94
CA ARG A 460 4.36 4.94 -10.08
C ARG A 460 2.95 5.48 -9.85
N VAL A 461 2.30 5.97 -10.90
CA VAL A 461 0.87 6.32 -10.85
C VAL A 461 0.06 5.02 -10.85
N ALA A 462 -0.74 4.83 -9.81
CA ALA A 462 -1.65 3.70 -9.65
C ALA A 462 -3.08 4.20 -9.50
N ALA A 463 -4.05 3.49 -10.07
CA ALA A 463 -5.47 3.81 -9.89
C ALA A 463 -6.30 2.58 -9.62
N VAL A 464 -7.19 2.74 -8.66
CA VAL A 464 -8.22 1.79 -8.26
C VAL A 464 -9.54 2.27 -8.85
N VAL A 465 -10.19 1.47 -9.68
CA VAL A 465 -11.32 1.86 -10.52
C VAL A 465 -12.51 0.97 -10.23
N LYS A 466 -13.67 1.54 -9.94
CA LYS A 466 -14.95 0.83 -9.91
C LYS A 466 -15.72 1.14 -11.17
N PHE A 467 -16.18 0.10 -11.87
CA PHE A 467 -17.04 0.27 -13.03
C PHE A 467 -18.53 0.26 -12.66
N ARG A 468 -19.38 0.82 -13.50
CA ARG A 468 -20.85 0.78 -13.37
C ARG A 468 -21.40 -0.62 -13.70
N GLU A 469 -22.52 -0.99 -13.10
CA GLU A 469 -23.19 -2.25 -13.38
C GLU A 469 -23.65 -2.33 -14.85
N GLY A 470 -23.40 -3.48 -15.49
CA GLY A 470 -23.74 -3.72 -16.91
C GLY A 470 -22.70 -3.24 -17.93
N ASN A 471 -21.57 -2.68 -17.50
CA ASN A 471 -20.49 -2.27 -18.41
C ASN A 471 -19.73 -3.50 -18.98
N THR A 472 -19.13 -3.32 -20.16
CA THR A 472 -18.34 -4.33 -20.88
C THR A 472 -16.85 -4.01 -21.02
N LEU A 473 -16.38 -2.89 -20.45
CA LEU A 473 -15.02 -2.37 -20.51
C LEU A 473 -14.10 -3.11 -19.52
N ASP A 474 -13.00 -3.67 -20.00
CA ASP A 474 -11.96 -4.31 -19.18
C ASP A 474 -10.76 -3.37 -18.92
N LEU A 475 -9.82 -3.76 -18.05
CA LEU A 475 -8.68 -2.91 -17.69
C LEU A 475 -7.70 -2.61 -18.86
N PRO A 476 -7.37 -3.56 -19.76
CA PRO A 476 -6.59 -3.27 -20.96
C PRO A 476 -7.28 -2.28 -21.91
N THR A 477 -8.58 -2.44 -22.13
CA THR A 477 -9.38 -1.54 -22.99
C THR A 477 -9.55 -0.18 -22.33
N LEU A 478 -9.77 -0.12 -21.01
CA LEU A 478 -9.74 1.11 -20.23
C LEU A 478 -8.39 1.82 -20.38
N ARG A 479 -7.27 1.10 -20.26
CA ARG A 479 -5.94 1.71 -20.48
C ARG A 479 -5.80 2.25 -21.90
N ALA A 480 -6.38 1.60 -22.91
CA ALA A 480 -6.39 2.10 -24.27
C ALA A 480 -7.28 3.36 -24.43
N GLU A 481 -8.46 3.40 -23.79
CA GLU A 481 -9.31 4.60 -23.75
C GLU A 481 -8.64 5.76 -23.01
N LEU A 482 -7.97 5.48 -21.89
CA LEU A 482 -7.23 6.50 -21.14
C LEU A 482 -6.10 7.14 -21.95
N LYS A 483 -5.53 6.42 -22.94
CA LYS A 483 -4.56 7.01 -23.87
C LYS A 483 -5.15 8.10 -24.76
N ASN A 484 -6.47 8.13 -24.95
CA ASN A 484 -7.18 9.19 -25.69
C ASN A 484 -7.63 10.35 -24.77
N GLU A 485 -7.61 10.12 -23.46
CA GLU A 485 -8.19 10.98 -22.43
C GLU A 485 -7.13 11.74 -21.61
N MET A 486 -5.98 11.11 -21.37
CA MET A 486 -4.90 11.66 -20.54
C MET A 486 -3.47 11.35 -21.01
N ALA A 487 -2.52 12.18 -20.58
CA ALA A 487 -1.11 12.06 -20.91
C ALA A 487 -0.53 10.68 -20.52
N PRO A 488 0.35 10.05 -21.32
CA PRO A 488 0.96 8.76 -21.00
C PRO A 488 1.57 8.65 -19.61
N TYR A 489 2.22 9.72 -19.11
CA TYR A 489 2.81 9.73 -17.78
C TYR A 489 1.78 9.89 -16.64
N LYS A 490 0.57 10.39 -16.94
CA LYS A 490 -0.57 10.47 -16.01
C LYS A 490 -1.42 9.20 -16.02
N ILE A 491 -1.36 8.40 -17.09
CA ILE A 491 -2.08 7.13 -17.18
C ILE A 491 -1.55 6.21 -16.07
N PRO A 492 -2.43 5.64 -15.23
CA PRO A 492 -1.99 4.71 -14.22
C PRO A 492 -1.31 3.48 -14.83
N THR A 493 -0.04 3.32 -14.53
CA THR A 493 0.77 2.16 -14.91
C THR A 493 0.42 0.92 -14.09
N VAL A 494 -0.29 1.11 -12.98
CA VAL A 494 -0.95 0.07 -12.18
C VAL A 494 -2.44 0.41 -12.14
N LEU A 495 -3.28 -0.44 -12.72
CA LEU A 495 -4.74 -0.28 -12.76
C LEU A 495 -5.37 -1.47 -12.05
N LYS A 496 -6.24 -1.22 -11.08
CA LYS A 496 -6.95 -2.26 -10.33
C LYS A 496 -8.45 -2.00 -10.33
N ALA A 497 -9.22 -2.89 -10.95
CA ALA A 497 -10.68 -2.83 -10.89
C ALA A 497 -11.17 -3.29 -9.50
N VAL A 498 -12.14 -2.61 -8.91
CA VAL A 498 -12.73 -2.94 -7.61
C VAL A 498 -14.24 -2.73 -7.61
N ASP A 499 -14.98 -3.45 -6.78
CA ASP A 499 -16.44 -3.27 -6.66
C ASP A 499 -16.82 -2.07 -5.77
N GLY A 500 -15.83 -1.43 -5.13
CA GLY A 500 -16.00 -0.34 -4.18
C GLY A 500 -14.66 0.27 -3.81
N ILE A 501 -14.60 1.60 -3.69
CA ILE A 501 -13.38 2.29 -3.26
C ILE A 501 -13.46 2.54 -1.76
N GLU A 502 -12.47 2.01 -1.05
CA GLU A 502 -12.41 2.10 0.41
C GLU A 502 -12.30 3.56 0.88
N ARG A 503 -13.28 3.94 1.71
CA ARG A 503 -13.41 5.26 2.32
C ARG A 503 -13.31 5.12 3.84
N ASN A 504 -12.88 6.19 4.51
CA ASN A 504 -12.92 6.26 5.97
C ASN A 504 -14.35 6.53 6.48
N ALA A 505 -14.52 6.59 7.80
CA ALA A 505 -15.81 6.81 8.47
C ALA A 505 -16.51 8.15 8.13
N MET A 506 -15.84 9.09 7.44
CA MET A 506 -16.43 10.34 6.93
C MET A 506 -16.72 10.29 5.41
N GLY A 507 -16.61 9.12 4.78
CA GLY A 507 -16.85 8.97 3.34
C GLY A 507 -15.73 9.50 2.43
N LYS A 508 -14.56 9.86 2.99
CA LYS A 508 -13.38 10.28 2.24
C LYS A 508 -12.50 9.07 1.90
N VAL A 509 -12.11 8.96 0.63
CA VAL A 509 -11.21 7.91 0.10
C VAL A 509 -9.88 7.95 0.86
N ASN A 510 -9.45 6.81 1.40
CA ASN A 510 -8.22 6.75 2.20
C ASN A 510 -7.05 6.25 1.34
N LYS A 511 -6.36 7.18 0.67
CA LYS A 511 -5.26 6.87 -0.27
C LYS A 511 -4.06 6.19 0.38
N LYS A 512 -3.80 6.39 1.67
CA LYS A 512 -2.73 5.65 2.38
C LYS A 512 -3.03 4.15 2.49
N VAL A 513 -4.31 3.78 2.66
CA VAL A 513 -4.79 2.39 2.66
C VAL A 513 -4.69 1.79 1.27
N ILE A 514 -5.00 2.57 0.22
CA ILE A 514 -4.82 2.14 -1.18
C ILE A 514 -3.34 1.89 -1.50
N VAL A 515 -2.42 2.78 -1.10
CA VAL A 515 -0.96 2.60 -1.30
C VAL A 515 -0.44 1.38 -0.53
N GLN A 516 -0.86 1.19 0.72
CA GLN A 516 -0.49 0.01 1.53
C GLN A 516 -1.09 -1.30 0.98
N ASN A 517 -2.24 -1.23 0.31
CA ASN A 517 -2.90 -2.37 -0.35
C ASN A 517 -2.36 -2.67 -1.77
N SER A 518 -1.37 -1.92 -2.26
CA SER A 518 -0.88 -2.00 -3.65
C SER A 518 0.57 -2.47 -3.80
N ASN A 519 1.26 -2.84 -2.71
CA ASN A 519 2.51 -3.61 -2.75
C ASN A 519 2.33 -4.87 -1.90
N PRO A 520 2.56 -6.09 -2.42
CA PRO A 520 3.33 -6.43 -3.61
C PRO A 520 2.45 -6.78 -4.83
N ILE A 521 2.60 -6.02 -5.92
CA ILE A 521 2.11 -6.36 -7.25
C ILE A 521 3.34 -6.72 -8.09
N ILE A 522 3.43 -7.99 -8.50
CA ILE A 522 4.37 -8.40 -9.56
C ILE A 522 3.85 -7.81 -10.87
N LEU A 523 4.56 -6.82 -11.40
CA LEU A 523 4.26 -6.21 -12.68
C LEU A 523 4.64 -7.16 -13.83
N VAL A 524 3.62 -7.67 -14.51
CA VAL A 524 3.73 -8.18 -15.88
C VAL A 524 4.13 -7.01 -16.80
N THR A 525 5.33 -7.08 -17.37
CA THR A 525 5.75 -6.20 -18.47
C THR A 525 5.73 -7.02 -19.76
N MET A 526 4.70 -6.82 -20.58
CA MET A 526 4.64 -7.35 -21.95
C MET A 526 5.13 -6.27 -22.90
N ALA A 527 6.27 -6.48 -23.53
CA ALA A 527 6.53 -5.98 -24.88
C ALA A 527 7.53 -6.88 -25.61
N SER A 528 7.07 -7.36 -26.76
CA SER A 528 7.76 -8.10 -27.80
C SER A 528 9.16 -7.58 -28.11
N GLU A 529 10.17 -8.46 -28.12
CA GLU A 529 10.87 -8.88 -29.34
C GLU A 529 11.89 -9.99 -29.03
N LYS A 530 11.90 -11.02 -29.89
CA LYS A 530 12.78 -12.20 -29.81
C LYS A 530 14.24 -11.76 -29.87
N HIS A 531 15.08 -12.10 -28.88
CA HIS A 531 16.53 -12.29 -29.07
C HIS A 531 17.05 -13.39 -28.12
N ASN A 532 17.77 -14.35 -28.69
CA ASN A 532 18.42 -15.47 -28.00
C ASN A 532 19.48 -14.98 -27.00
N VAL A 533 19.50 -15.56 -25.80
CA VAL A 533 20.64 -15.46 -24.87
C VAL A 533 21.09 -16.89 -24.49
N PRO A 534 22.40 -17.18 -24.38
CA PRO A 534 22.93 -18.53 -24.24
C PRO A 534 22.79 -19.07 -22.80
N THR A 535 22.69 -20.40 -22.71
CA THR A 535 22.70 -21.19 -21.47
C THR A 535 24.03 -21.14 -20.74
N GLY A 536 24.03 -20.77 -19.45
CA GLY A 536 25.21 -20.73 -18.58
C GLY A 536 24.90 -20.77 -17.08
N THR A 537 24.87 -22.00 -16.54
CA THR A 537 25.19 -22.45 -15.16
C THR A 537 24.39 -21.96 -13.94
N GLU A 538 23.43 -22.81 -13.53
CA GLU A 538 22.62 -22.80 -12.31
C GLU A 538 23.24 -23.57 -11.10
N SER A 539 24.57 -23.75 -11.02
CA SER A 539 25.15 -24.75 -10.12
C SER A 539 25.57 -24.30 -8.71
N ASP A 540 25.64 -23.01 -8.38
CA ASP A 540 26.32 -22.58 -7.13
C ASP A 540 25.42 -22.26 -5.91
N THR A 541 24.10 -22.19 -6.04
CA THR A 541 23.18 -21.93 -4.89
C THR A 541 22.53 -23.18 -4.29
N SER A 542 22.65 -24.36 -4.92
CA SER A 542 21.96 -25.58 -4.45
C SER A 542 22.78 -26.44 -3.46
N SER A 543 24.06 -26.14 -3.24
CA SER A 543 24.97 -26.98 -2.44
C SER A 543 24.95 -26.68 -0.93
N SER A 544 24.55 -25.48 -0.49
CA SER A 544 24.60 -25.05 0.93
C SER A 544 23.41 -25.51 1.79
N ILE A 545 22.30 -25.96 1.20
CA ILE A 545 21.02 -26.22 1.91
C ILE A 545 20.86 -27.70 2.34
N LYS A 546 21.76 -28.61 1.92
CA LYS A 546 21.60 -30.07 2.09
C LYS A 546 21.82 -30.64 3.52
N GLY A 547 22.06 -29.82 4.55
CA GLY A 547 22.44 -30.27 5.90
C GLY A 547 21.40 -30.18 7.03
N ILE A 548 20.22 -29.59 6.80
CA ILE A 548 19.28 -29.26 7.89
C ILE A 548 18.30 -30.42 8.18
N ASN A 549 18.23 -30.86 9.44
CA ASN A 549 17.26 -31.88 9.88
C ASN A 549 15.87 -31.24 10.13
N GLU A 550 14.96 -31.43 9.18
CA GLU A 550 13.61 -30.87 9.21
C GLU A 550 12.79 -31.25 10.46
N LYS A 551 12.88 -32.49 10.94
CA LYS A 551 12.15 -32.93 12.15
C LYS A 551 12.70 -32.30 13.43
N ALA A 552 14.00 -32.02 13.48
CA ALA A 552 14.61 -31.31 14.61
C ALA A 552 14.21 -29.84 14.59
N LEU A 553 14.21 -29.21 13.41
CA LEU A 553 13.78 -27.84 13.22
C LEU A 553 12.30 -27.64 13.57
N LEU A 554 11.40 -28.52 13.12
CA LEU A 554 9.98 -28.46 13.49
C LEU A 554 9.75 -28.55 14.99
N ARG A 555 10.45 -29.45 15.69
CA ARG A 555 10.40 -29.51 17.16
C ARG A 555 10.89 -28.22 17.79
N LYS A 556 11.97 -27.63 17.27
CA LYS A 556 12.50 -26.33 17.74
C LYS A 556 11.47 -25.22 17.56
N LEU A 557 10.76 -25.17 16.43
CA LEU A 557 9.65 -24.24 16.20
C LEU A 557 8.52 -24.48 17.21
N ASP A 558 8.08 -25.72 17.38
CA ASP A 558 6.99 -26.08 18.29
C ASP A 558 7.28 -25.65 19.74
N TYR A 559 8.49 -25.92 20.23
CA TYR A 559 8.91 -25.54 21.58
C TYR A 559 9.01 -24.03 21.80
N ARG A 560 9.30 -23.25 20.74
CA ARG A 560 9.48 -21.80 20.85
C ARG A 560 8.18 -21.03 20.61
N LEU A 561 7.32 -21.54 19.74
CA LEU A 561 6.13 -20.81 19.28
C LEU A 561 4.86 -21.21 20.05
N LEU A 562 4.62 -22.49 20.30
CA LEU A 562 3.33 -22.93 20.85
C LEU A 562 3.12 -22.62 22.33
N PRO A 563 4.11 -22.76 23.24
CA PRO A 563 3.92 -22.47 24.66
C PRO A 563 3.42 -21.05 24.96
N PRO A 564 4.03 -19.96 24.45
CA PRO A 564 3.53 -18.61 24.75
C PRO A 564 2.10 -18.39 24.24
N LEU A 565 1.79 -18.86 23.03
CA LEU A 565 0.46 -18.69 22.44
C LEU A 565 -0.60 -19.47 23.23
N THR A 566 -0.30 -20.73 23.54
CA THR A 566 -1.17 -21.62 24.34
C THR A 566 -1.42 -21.03 25.72
N LEU A 567 -0.41 -20.43 26.35
CA LEU A 567 -0.56 -19.80 27.67
C LEU A 567 -1.46 -18.55 27.62
N LEU A 568 -1.26 -17.67 26.64
CA LEU A 568 -2.11 -16.48 26.45
C LEU A 568 -3.58 -16.86 26.20
N TYR A 569 -3.80 -17.91 25.40
CA TYR A 569 -5.14 -18.41 25.12
C TYR A 569 -5.77 -19.14 26.31
N LEU A 570 -4.98 -19.92 27.05
CA LEU A 570 -5.46 -20.54 28.29
C LEU A 570 -6.00 -19.50 29.27
N LEU A 571 -5.23 -18.43 29.51
CA LEU A 571 -5.58 -17.39 30.48
C LEU A 571 -6.82 -16.59 30.06
N SER A 572 -6.98 -16.28 28.77
CA SER A 572 -8.18 -15.61 28.28
C SER A 572 -9.41 -16.51 28.22
N PHE A 573 -9.24 -17.81 28.00
CA PHE A 573 -10.37 -18.75 27.94
C PHE A 573 -10.92 -19.13 29.33
N LEU A 574 -10.14 -18.90 30.40
CA LEU A 574 -10.55 -19.22 31.79
C LEU A 574 -11.87 -18.55 32.19
N ASP A 575 -12.17 -17.37 31.66
CA ASP A 575 -13.44 -16.65 31.86
C ASP A 575 -14.68 -17.53 31.63
N ARG A 576 -14.63 -18.51 30.71
CA ARG A 576 -15.80 -19.34 30.36
C ARG A 576 -16.20 -20.26 31.49
N SER A 577 -15.20 -20.79 32.20
CA SER A 577 -15.43 -21.53 33.43
C SER A 577 -15.71 -20.57 34.59
N ASN A 578 -14.95 -19.48 34.68
CA ASN A 578 -14.99 -18.59 35.84
C ASN A 578 -16.28 -17.79 35.96
N VAL A 579 -16.89 -17.34 34.87
CA VAL A 579 -18.22 -16.69 34.92
C VAL A 579 -19.31 -17.64 35.41
N GLY A 580 -19.23 -18.91 35.02
CA GLY A 580 -20.10 -19.97 35.53
C GLY A 580 -19.88 -20.22 37.01
N ASN A 581 -18.63 -20.31 37.47
CA ASN A 581 -18.28 -20.48 38.88
C ASN A 581 -18.66 -19.26 39.73
N ALA A 582 -18.47 -18.04 39.21
CA ALA A 582 -18.83 -16.79 39.87
C ALA A 582 -20.34 -16.71 40.14
N ARG A 583 -21.17 -17.24 39.23
CA ARG A 583 -22.62 -17.36 39.45
C ARG A 583 -22.94 -18.22 40.68
N LEU A 584 -22.18 -19.29 40.91
CA LEU A 584 -22.38 -20.19 42.07
C LEU A 584 -21.97 -19.52 43.39
N GLU A 585 -21.03 -18.58 43.33
CA GLU A 585 -20.44 -17.81 44.44
C GLU A 585 -21.17 -16.48 44.72
N GLY A 586 -22.41 -16.31 44.24
CA GLY A 586 -23.28 -15.19 44.61
C GLY A 586 -23.21 -13.95 43.71
N MET A 587 -22.51 -13.99 42.57
CA MET A 587 -22.39 -12.84 41.66
C MET A 587 -23.73 -12.24 41.24
N THR A 588 -24.75 -13.06 40.98
CA THR A 588 -26.08 -12.57 40.58
C THR A 588 -26.78 -11.79 41.69
N THR A 589 -26.54 -12.16 42.95
CA THR A 589 -27.09 -11.47 44.12
C THR A 589 -26.37 -10.15 44.33
N ASP A 590 -25.03 -10.15 44.33
CA ASP A 590 -24.21 -8.95 44.57
C ASP A 590 -24.43 -7.85 43.54
N ILE A 591 -24.66 -8.23 42.28
CA ILE A 591 -24.84 -7.29 41.16
C ILE A 591 -26.33 -6.91 40.99
N ASN A 592 -27.23 -7.47 41.80
CA ASN A 592 -28.70 -7.31 41.71
C ASN A 592 -29.27 -7.72 40.35
N MET A 593 -28.86 -8.89 39.85
CA MET A 593 -29.40 -9.47 38.61
C MET A 593 -30.70 -10.21 38.88
N SER A 594 -31.70 -10.01 38.01
CA SER A 594 -33.00 -10.68 38.04
C SER A 594 -33.26 -11.50 36.77
N GLY A 595 -33.99 -12.61 36.92
CA GLY A 595 -34.43 -13.46 35.81
C GLY A 595 -33.28 -13.95 34.93
N ASN A 596 -33.30 -13.54 33.66
CA ASN A 596 -32.34 -13.96 32.63
C ASN A 596 -31.23 -12.92 32.37
N GLN A 597 -31.10 -11.86 33.19
CA GLN A 597 -30.10 -10.80 33.00
C GLN A 597 -28.65 -11.30 32.98
N TYR A 598 -28.34 -12.37 33.75
CA TYR A 598 -27.05 -13.04 33.69
C TYR A 598 -26.71 -13.51 32.25
N LEU A 599 -27.70 -14.08 31.56
CA LEU A 599 -27.56 -14.59 30.19
C LEU A 599 -27.29 -13.46 29.20
N THR A 600 -27.90 -12.28 29.37
CA THR A 600 -27.65 -11.11 28.53
C THR A 600 -26.18 -10.71 28.53
N GLY A 601 -25.52 -10.73 29.69
CA GLY A 601 -24.07 -10.46 29.75
C GLY A 601 -23.22 -11.54 29.08
N LEU A 602 -23.64 -12.81 29.17
CA LEU A 602 -22.98 -13.89 28.42
C LEU A 602 -23.12 -13.67 26.90
N THR A 603 -24.29 -13.26 26.42
CA THR A 603 -24.52 -12.94 25.00
C THR A 603 -23.70 -11.73 24.55
N LEU A 604 -23.65 -10.66 25.35
CA LEU A 604 -22.97 -9.42 25.00
C LEU A 604 -21.46 -9.61 24.80
N TYR A 605 -20.86 -10.56 25.52
CA TYR A 605 -19.49 -11.00 25.28
C TYR A 605 -19.29 -11.46 23.82
N PHE A 606 -20.15 -12.35 23.31
CA PHE A 606 -20.03 -12.84 21.93
C PHE A 606 -20.41 -11.79 20.89
N ILE A 607 -21.28 -10.84 21.21
CA ILE A 607 -21.55 -9.68 20.35
C ILE A 607 -20.28 -8.82 20.19
N GLY A 608 -19.61 -8.50 21.30
CA GLY A 608 -18.33 -7.79 21.26
C GLY A 608 -17.28 -8.56 20.47
N TYR A 609 -17.24 -9.88 20.62
CA TYR A 609 -16.35 -10.76 19.86
C TYR A 609 -16.61 -10.65 18.35
N VAL A 610 -17.85 -10.88 17.90
CA VAL A 610 -18.20 -10.90 16.46
C VAL A 610 -17.98 -9.53 15.80
N LEU A 611 -18.35 -8.43 16.48
CA LEU A 611 -18.21 -7.09 15.91
C LEU A 611 -16.74 -6.67 15.73
N PHE A 612 -15.86 -7.11 16.63
CA PHE A 612 -14.46 -6.68 16.66
C PHE A 612 -13.47 -7.71 16.08
N GLU A 613 -13.93 -8.90 15.71
CA GLU A 613 -13.10 -9.93 15.06
C GLU A 613 -12.36 -9.36 13.83
N ILE A 614 -13.10 -8.71 12.91
CA ILE A 614 -12.55 -8.14 11.68
C ILE A 614 -11.61 -6.96 11.99
N PRO A 615 -12.01 -5.92 12.76
CA PRO A 615 -11.11 -4.85 13.18
C PRO A 615 -9.82 -5.33 13.85
N CYS A 616 -9.90 -6.27 14.79
CA CYS A 616 -8.74 -6.78 15.51
C CYS A 616 -7.76 -7.51 14.58
N ASN A 617 -8.25 -8.22 13.56
CA ASN A 617 -7.40 -8.84 12.55
C ASN A 617 -6.79 -7.82 11.57
N ILE A 618 -7.47 -6.72 11.27
CA ILE A 618 -6.89 -5.61 10.48
C ILE A 618 -5.74 -4.96 11.26
N ILE A 619 -5.90 -4.74 12.57
CA ILE A 619 -4.86 -4.15 13.41
C ILE A 619 -3.66 -5.09 13.51
N LEU A 620 -3.87 -6.42 13.62
CA LEU A 620 -2.77 -7.40 13.58
C LEU A 620 -1.92 -7.26 12.32
N LYS A 621 -2.51 -6.94 11.15
CA LYS A 621 -1.77 -6.72 9.89
C LYS A 621 -1.02 -5.38 9.83
N LYS A 622 -1.50 -4.36 10.56
CA LYS A 622 -0.86 -3.04 10.65
C LYS A 622 0.21 -2.96 11.75
N THR A 623 0.25 -3.96 12.61
CA THR A 623 1.18 -4.10 13.73
C THR A 623 1.93 -5.42 13.59
N THR A 624 2.57 -5.92 14.65
CA THR A 624 3.27 -7.21 14.60
C THR A 624 2.72 -8.18 15.64
N PRO A 625 2.77 -9.50 15.42
CA PRO A 625 2.27 -10.50 16.37
C PRO A 625 2.87 -10.36 17.78
N ARG A 626 4.16 -10.02 17.86
CA ARG A 626 4.89 -9.76 19.11
C ARG A 626 4.29 -8.64 19.95
N ILE A 627 3.67 -7.65 19.31
CA ILE A 627 3.06 -6.51 19.99
C ILE A 627 1.57 -6.80 20.19
N TRP A 628 0.87 -7.24 19.13
CA TRP A 628 -0.58 -7.29 19.13
C TRP A 628 -1.18 -8.39 20.00
N LEU A 629 -0.68 -9.64 19.90
CA LEU A 629 -1.25 -10.76 20.67
C LEU A 629 -1.09 -10.54 22.19
N PRO A 630 0.08 -10.11 22.70
CA PRO A 630 0.20 -9.74 24.11
C PRO A 630 -0.66 -8.53 24.49
N THR A 631 -0.82 -7.53 23.62
CA THR A 631 -1.66 -6.36 23.90
C THR A 631 -3.12 -6.74 24.11
N LEU A 632 -3.66 -7.63 23.28
CA LEU A 632 -5.04 -8.12 23.43
C LEU A 632 -5.24 -8.82 24.77
N THR A 633 -4.30 -9.70 25.16
CA THR A 633 -4.36 -10.40 26.44
C THR A 633 -4.13 -9.45 27.64
N LEU A 634 -3.31 -8.41 27.48
CA LEU A 634 -3.12 -7.37 28.49
C LEU A 634 -4.42 -6.60 28.74
N VAL A 635 -5.05 -6.11 27.66
CA VAL A 635 -6.35 -5.41 27.74
C VAL A 635 -7.40 -6.33 28.35
N TRP A 636 -7.43 -7.60 27.92
CA TRP A 636 -8.32 -8.59 28.49
C TRP A 636 -8.10 -8.75 30.01
N GLY A 637 -6.85 -8.86 30.47
CA GLY A 637 -6.52 -9.01 31.89
C GLY A 637 -6.90 -7.78 32.73
N VAL A 638 -6.74 -6.59 32.16
CA VAL A 638 -7.22 -5.33 32.77
C VAL A 638 -8.74 -5.34 32.92
N VAL A 639 -9.48 -5.66 31.85
CA VAL A 639 -10.95 -5.68 31.90
C VAL A 639 -11.46 -6.79 32.84
N ALA A 640 -10.80 -7.95 32.88
CA ALA A 640 -11.13 -9.03 33.82
C ALA A 640 -10.92 -8.57 35.28
N THR A 641 -9.80 -7.90 35.57
CA THR A 641 -9.56 -7.33 36.90
C THR A 641 -10.65 -6.31 37.28
N LEU A 642 -11.06 -5.48 36.32
CA LEU A 642 -12.14 -4.50 36.51
C LEU A 642 -13.51 -5.17 36.73
N LEU A 643 -13.79 -6.30 36.09
CA LEU A 643 -15.01 -7.08 36.31
C LEU A 643 -15.15 -7.51 37.77
N GLY A 644 -14.06 -7.88 38.44
CA GLY A 644 -14.08 -8.26 39.85
C GLY A 644 -14.50 -7.14 40.81
N VAL A 645 -14.36 -5.87 40.41
CA VAL A 645 -14.74 -4.71 41.25
C VAL A 645 -16.08 -4.07 40.87
N VAL A 646 -16.77 -4.58 39.85
CA VAL A 646 -18.09 -4.10 39.41
C VAL A 646 -19.14 -4.19 40.52
N GLN A 647 -19.97 -3.16 40.67
CA GLN A 647 -21.00 -3.08 41.71
C GLN A 647 -22.44 -3.11 41.17
N ASN A 648 -22.63 -3.08 39.85
CA ASN A 648 -23.95 -2.95 39.25
C ASN A 648 -24.04 -3.65 37.88
N TYR A 649 -25.27 -3.88 37.45
CA TYR A 649 -25.56 -4.61 36.22
C TYR A 649 -24.97 -3.95 34.96
N SER A 650 -24.98 -2.62 34.88
CA SER A 650 -24.37 -1.88 33.76
C SER A 650 -22.86 -2.13 33.64
N GLY A 651 -22.13 -2.09 34.76
CA GLY A 651 -20.70 -2.37 34.79
C GLY A 651 -20.39 -3.81 34.40
N TYR A 652 -21.26 -4.76 34.76
CA TYR A 652 -21.15 -6.15 34.32
C TYR A 652 -21.29 -6.24 32.80
N LEU A 653 -22.34 -5.66 32.23
CA LEU A 653 -22.54 -5.63 30.76
C LEU A 653 -21.36 -4.98 30.03
N SER A 654 -20.89 -3.81 30.49
CA SER A 654 -19.74 -3.13 29.89
C SER A 654 -18.49 -4.01 29.92
N SER A 655 -18.18 -4.63 31.07
CA SER A 655 -17.02 -5.51 31.20
C SER A 655 -17.14 -6.73 30.30
N ARG A 656 -18.32 -7.36 30.20
CA ARG A 656 -18.57 -8.49 29.30
C ARG A 656 -18.34 -8.10 27.83
N PHE A 657 -18.84 -6.94 27.40
CA PHE A 657 -18.63 -6.46 26.04
C PHE A 657 -17.14 -6.29 25.73
N PHE A 658 -16.40 -5.57 26.57
CA PHE A 658 -14.98 -5.30 26.33
C PHE A 658 -14.07 -6.53 26.48
N LEU A 659 -14.43 -7.51 27.32
CA LEU A 659 -13.77 -8.82 27.33
C LEU A 659 -13.94 -9.52 25.98
N GLY A 660 -15.13 -9.46 25.39
CA GLY A 660 -15.40 -9.96 24.05
C GLY A 660 -14.58 -9.26 22.98
N VAL A 661 -14.49 -7.93 23.06
CA VAL A 661 -13.66 -7.11 22.14
C VAL A 661 -12.19 -7.48 22.24
N ALA A 662 -11.65 -7.61 23.46
CA ALA A 662 -10.24 -7.90 23.68
C ALA A 662 -9.85 -9.31 23.21
N GLU A 663 -10.74 -10.29 23.29
CA GLU A 663 -10.44 -11.66 22.90
C GLU A 663 -10.67 -11.96 21.42
N SER A 664 -11.43 -11.12 20.72
CA SER A 664 -11.85 -11.33 19.33
C SER A 664 -10.69 -11.51 18.35
N GLY A 665 -9.55 -10.89 18.62
CA GLY A 665 -8.34 -10.98 17.79
C GLY A 665 -7.37 -12.09 18.19
N LEU A 666 -7.57 -12.75 19.33
CA LEU A 666 -6.57 -13.68 19.86
C LEU A 666 -6.56 -15.01 19.11
N PHE A 667 -7.71 -15.71 19.05
CA PHE A 667 -7.78 -17.01 18.37
C PHE A 667 -7.53 -16.89 16.85
N PRO A 668 -8.22 -16.01 16.09
CA PRO A 668 -7.94 -15.85 14.66
C PRO A 668 -6.52 -15.35 14.40
N GLY A 669 -5.99 -14.48 15.27
CA GLY A 669 -4.63 -13.97 15.18
C GLY A 669 -3.58 -15.06 15.38
N VAL A 670 -3.80 -16.02 16.30
CA VAL A 670 -2.91 -17.18 16.48
C VAL A 670 -2.99 -18.14 15.29
N VAL A 671 -4.18 -18.41 14.75
CA VAL A 671 -4.32 -19.28 13.57
C VAL A 671 -3.59 -18.67 12.36
N PHE A 672 -3.74 -17.36 12.14
CA PHE A 672 -2.99 -16.63 11.12
C PHE A 672 -1.48 -16.61 11.42
N TYR A 673 -1.07 -16.45 12.68
CA TYR A 673 0.33 -16.51 13.05
C TYR A 673 0.93 -17.87 12.72
N LEU A 674 0.30 -18.98 13.13
CA LEU A 674 0.80 -20.33 12.86
C LEU A 674 0.87 -20.66 11.36
N SER A 675 0.00 -20.08 10.53
CA SER A 675 0.07 -20.29 9.08
C SER A 675 1.32 -19.68 8.43
N MET A 676 1.97 -18.72 9.10
CA MET A 676 3.22 -18.11 8.64
C MET A 676 4.48 -18.88 9.07
N TRP A 677 4.34 -19.93 9.89
CA TRP A 677 5.49 -20.71 10.42
C TRP A 677 5.46 -22.19 10.01
N TYR A 678 4.30 -22.74 9.64
CA TYR A 678 4.11 -24.17 9.41
C TYR A 678 3.47 -24.48 8.06
N LYS A 679 3.80 -25.66 7.51
CA LYS A 679 3.16 -26.20 6.30
C LYS A 679 1.67 -26.49 6.52
N ARG A 680 0.88 -26.54 5.45
CA ARG A 680 -0.56 -26.82 5.49
C ARG A 680 -0.89 -28.14 6.18
N ASN A 681 -0.13 -29.20 5.90
CA ASN A 681 -0.30 -30.50 6.57
C ASN A 681 0.16 -30.50 8.05
N GLU A 682 0.92 -29.49 8.48
CA GLU A 682 1.45 -29.38 9.84
C GLU A 682 0.61 -28.47 10.75
N GLN A 683 -0.12 -27.54 10.15
CA GLN A 683 -0.93 -26.56 10.87
C GLN A 683 -2.05 -27.22 11.68
N HIS A 684 -2.69 -28.27 11.16
CA HIS A 684 -3.82 -28.95 11.79
C HIS A 684 -3.55 -29.37 13.24
N TYR A 685 -2.52 -30.19 13.42
CA TYR A 685 -2.14 -30.71 14.73
C TYR A 685 -1.82 -29.59 15.73
N ARG A 686 -1.22 -28.49 15.25
CA ARG A 686 -0.77 -27.37 16.09
C ARG A 686 -1.93 -26.46 16.50
N VAL A 687 -2.87 -26.21 15.59
CA VAL A 687 -4.13 -25.52 15.93
C VAL A 687 -4.95 -26.34 16.91
N ALA A 688 -5.01 -27.67 16.75
CA ALA A 688 -5.69 -28.56 17.69
C ALA A 688 -5.00 -28.60 19.06
N LEU A 689 -3.66 -28.66 19.10
CA LEU A 689 -2.87 -28.61 20.32
C LEU A 689 -3.05 -27.26 21.04
N PHE A 690 -3.02 -26.16 20.30
CA PHE A 690 -3.32 -24.82 20.82
C PHE A 690 -4.73 -24.75 21.41
N PHE A 691 -5.74 -25.25 20.68
CA PHE A 691 -7.13 -25.26 21.15
C PHE A 691 -7.34 -26.14 22.38
N SER A 692 -6.52 -27.18 22.60
CA SER A 692 -6.62 -28.02 23.81
C SER A 692 -6.49 -27.21 25.10
N ALA A 693 -5.84 -26.03 25.06
CA ALA A 693 -5.81 -25.07 26.15
C ALA A 693 -7.20 -24.65 26.64
N ALA A 694 -8.23 -24.65 25.78
CA ALA A 694 -9.60 -24.34 26.15
C ALA A 694 -10.19 -25.37 27.13
N SER A 695 -9.92 -26.66 26.90
CA SER A 695 -10.30 -27.72 27.85
C SER A 695 -9.46 -27.65 29.12
N LEU A 696 -8.16 -27.35 29.00
CA LEU A 696 -7.28 -27.18 30.15
C LEU A 696 -7.73 -26.01 31.04
N ALA A 697 -8.11 -24.88 30.43
CA ALA A 697 -8.70 -23.72 31.12
C ALA A 697 -9.98 -24.11 31.87
N GLY A 698 -10.86 -24.91 31.27
CA GLY A 698 -12.04 -25.45 31.98
C GLY A 698 -11.66 -26.19 33.27
N ALA A 699 -10.67 -27.09 33.18
CA ALA A 699 -10.18 -27.87 34.31
C ALA A 699 -9.51 -26.98 35.39
N PHE A 700 -8.64 -26.06 34.99
CA PHE A 700 -8.00 -25.13 35.92
C PHE A 700 -9.01 -24.17 36.57
N GLY A 701 -9.99 -23.67 35.83
CA GLY A 701 -11.02 -22.76 36.34
C GLY A 701 -11.83 -23.37 37.47
N GLY A 702 -12.18 -24.66 37.38
CA GLY A 702 -12.87 -25.37 38.47
C GLY A 702 -12.04 -25.48 39.76
N ILE A 703 -10.76 -25.86 39.64
CA ILE A 703 -9.83 -25.95 40.79
C ILE A 703 -9.58 -24.57 41.39
N LEU A 704 -9.33 -23.58 40.54
CA LEU A 704 -9.02 -22.21 40.94
C LEU A 704 -10.22 -21.57 41.65
N ALA A 705 -11.43 -21.74 41.11
CA ALA A 705 -12.65 -21.25 41.74
C ALA A 705 -12.88 -21.89 43.12
N TRP A 706 -12.67 -23.20 43.24
CA TRP A 706 -12.77 -23.89 44.53
C TRP A 706 -11.75 -23.34 45.54
N ALA A 707 -10.49 -23.17 45.14
CA ALA A 707 -9.45 -22.64 46.03
C ALA A 707 -9.77 -21.20 46.47
N ILE A 708 -10.17 -20.35 45.52
CA ILE A 708 -10.49 -18.93 45.77
C ILE A 708 -11.81 -18.76 46.54
N SER A 709 -12.75 -19.72 46.48
CA SER A 709 -13.99 -19.65 47.27
C SER A 709 -13.71 -19.53 48.79
N HIS A 710 -12.56 -20.02 49.27
CA HIS A 710 -12.11 -19.87 50.67
C HIS A 710 -11.67 -18.45 51.04
N MET A 711 -11.53 -17.54 50.07
CA MET A 711 -11.23 -16.12 50.30
C MET A 711 -12.48 -15.27 50.54
N GLN A 712 -13.66 -15.88 50.68
CA GLN A 712 -14.88 -15.15 51.04
C GLN A 712 -14.68 -14.34 52.33
N GLY A 713 -15.00 -13.05 52.29
CA GLY A 713 -14.84 -12.12 53.43
C GLY A 713 -13.48 -11.43 53.49
N VAL A 714 -12.48 -11.88 52.73
CA VAL A 714 -11.20 -11.16 52.60
C VAL A 714 -11.44 -9.84 51.89
N GLY A 715 -11.07 -8.74 52.56
CA GLY A 715 -11.29 -7.37 52.05
C GLY A 715 -12.77 -6.95 51.99
N ASN A 716 -13.66 -7.60 52.74
CA ASN A 716 -15.13 -7.43 52.67
C ASN A 716 -15.72 -7.72 51.28
N LEU A 717 -15.08 -8.61 50.51
CA LEU A 717 -15.54 -9.03 49.18
C LEU A 717 -15.98 -10.50 49.18
N ASN A 718 -16.97 -10.82 48.34
CA ASN A 718 -17.36 -12.20 48.06
C ASN A 718 -16.35 -12.91 47.14
N GLY A 719 -16.27 -14.23 47.26
CA GLY A 719 -15.25 -15.06 46.60
C GLY A 719 -15.19 -14.89 45.08
N TRP A 720 -16.34 -14.70 44.42
CA TRP A 720 -16.40 -14.53 42.96
C TRP A 720 -15.59 -13.34 42.43
N ARG A 721 -15.44 -12.28 43.23
CA ARG A 721 -14.67 -11.09 42.86
C ARG A 721 -13.18 -11.39 42.77
N TRP A 722 -12.68 -12.17 43.73
CA TRP A 722 -11.28 -12.58 43.79
C TRP A 722 -10.90 -13.52 42.64
N ILE A 723 -11.84 -14.29 42.10
CA ILE A 723 -11.60 -15.13 40.91
C ILE A 723 -11.09 -14.25 39.76
N PHE A 724 -11.85 -13.21 39.41
CA PHE A 724 -11.50 -12.31 38.30
C PHE A 724 -10.33 -11.37 38.61
N ILE A 725 -10.18 -10.92 39.86
CA ILE A 725 -9.05 -10.05 40.26
C ILE A 725 -7.73 -10.81 40.14
N LEU A 726 -7.62 -12.01 40.73
CA LEU A 726 -6.38 -12.77 40.74
C LEU A 726 -6.03 -13.28 39.34
N GLU A 727 -7.02 -13.78 38.61
CA GLU A 727 -6.89 -14.19 37.21
C GLU A 727 -6.46 -13.03 36.31
N GLY A 728 -7.12 -11.88 36.43
CA GLY A 728 -6.81 -10.68 35.64
C GLY A 728 -5.40 -10.17 35.90
N LEU A 729 -4.98 -10.10 37.17
CA LEU A 729 -3.62 -9.70 37.55
C LEU A 729 -2.56 -10.69 37.04
N LEU A 730 -2.80 -12.00 37.18
CA LEU A 730 -1.91 -13.03 36.62
C LEU A 730 -1.80 -12.86 35.10
N THR A 731 -2.92 -12.58 34.43
CA THR A 731 -2.97 -12.39 32.98
C THR A 731 -2.21 -11.15 32.54
N ILE A 732 -2.29 -10.04 33.30
CA ILE A 732 -1.49 -8.83 33.06
C ILE A 732 0.00 -9.17 33.14
N VAL A 733 0.46 -9.83 34.21
CA VAL A 733 1.87 -10.19 34.38
C VAL A 733 2.36 -11.08 33.22
N VAL A 734 1.59 -12.13 32.88
CA VAL A 734 1.95 -13.03 31.79
C VAL A 734 1.96 -12.31 30.43
N SER A 735 1.01 -11.41 30.18
CA SER A 735 0.96 -10.64 28.94
C SER A 735 2.15 -9.69 28.78
N ILE A 736 2.63 -9.06 29.87
CA ILE A 736 3.83 -8.22 29.85
C ILE A 736 5.07 -9.06 29.50
N ILE A 737 5.20 -10.25 30.10
CA ILE A 737 6.28 -11.19 29.77
C ILE A 737 6.19 -11.64 28.31
N ALA A 738 4.98 -11.82 27.77
CA ALA A 738 4.78 -12.31 26.42
C ALA A 738 5.29 -11.37 25.31
N TYR A 739 5.43 -10.06 25.55
CA TYR A 739 6.09 -9.13 24.60
C TYR A 739 7.54 -9.51 24.29
N PHE A 740 8.20 -10.25 25.19
CA PHE A 740 9.57 -10.74 25.02
C PHE A 740 9.63 -12.20 24.55
N TRP A 741 8.51 -12.93 24.62
CA TRP A 741 8.46 -14.36 24.33
C TRP A 741 7.82 -14.69 22.97
N VAL A 742 6.93 -13.83 22.47
CA VAL A 742 6.30 -13.95 21.14
C VAL A 742 7.23 -13.38 20.07
N TYR A 743 7.46 -14.13 18.99
CA TYR A 743 8.29 -13.71 17.85
C TYR A 743 7.43 -13.12 16.72
N ASN A 744 8.04 -12.42 15.75
CA ASN A 744 7.32 -11.81 14.62
C ASN A 744 7.15 -12.78 13.45
N TYR A 745 8.10 -12.82 12.51
CA TYR A 745 8.01 -13.64 11.30
C TYR A 745 9.32 -14.41 11.07
N PRO A 746 9.31 -15.54 10.34
CA PRO A 746 10.50 -16.36 10.12
C PRO A 746 11.72 -15.58 9.61
N SER A 747 11.52 -14.56 8.77
CA SER A 747 12.59 -13.69 8.24
C SER A 747 13.33 -12.86 9.29
N THR A 748 12.67 -12.56 10.41
CA THR A 748 13.18 -11.70 11.48
C THR A 748 13.46 -12.47 12.78
N ALA A 749 13.30 -13.80 12.76
CA ALA A 749 13.32 -14.64 13.95
C ALA A 749 14.75 -14.85 14.50
N GLU A 750 15.05 -14.20 15.62
CA GLU A 750 16.39 -14.23 16.23
C GLU A 750 16.85 -15.63 16.68
N PHE A 751 15.92 -16.54 17.03
CA PHE A 751 16.27 -17.90 17.50
C PHE A 751 16.61 -18.90 16.37
N LEU A 752 16.44 -18.49 15.11
CA LEU A 752 16.82 -19.26 13.93
C LEU A 752 18.16 -18.76 13.38
N SER A 753 19.04 -19.68 12.97
CA SER A 753 20.24 -19.35 12.19
C SER A 753 19.87 -18.82 10.80
N LYS A 754 20.81 -18.20 10.09
CA LYS A 754 20.55 -17.69 8.73
C LYS A 754 20.11 -18.83 7.78
N GLU A 755 20.78 -19.96 7.86
CA GLU A 755 20.49 -21.16 7.08
C GLU A 755 19.13 -21.77 7.46
N GLU A 756 18.80 -21.80 8.76
CA GLU A 756 17.47 -22.23 9.22
C GLU A 756 16.36 -21.28 8.72
N ARG A 757 16.58 -19.96 8.69
CA ARG A 757 15.60 -18.98 8.17
C ARG A 757 15.36 -19.17 6.68
N GLU A 758 16.44 -19.32 5.90
CA GLU A 758 16.35 -19.58 4.46
C GLU A 758 15.66 -20.91 4.18
N PHE A 759 15.94 -21.96 4.97
CA PHE A 759 15.26 -23.26 4.86
C PHE A 759 13.78 -23.19 5.23
N VAL A 760 13.40 -22.44 6.28
CA VAL A 760 11.98 -22.21 6.63
C VAL A 760 11.28 -21.43 5.53
N GLN A 761 11.91 -20.40 4.95
CA GLN A 761 11.31 -19.67 3.84
C GLN A 761 11.16 -20.54 2.59
N LEU A 762 12.17 -21.35 2.27
CA LEU A 762 12.13 -22.29 1.15
C LEU A 762 11.04 -23.37 1.34
N ARG A 763 10.89 -23.93 2.56
CA ARG A 763 9.86 -24.94 2.81
C ARG A 763 8.45 -24.38 2.75
N LEU A 764 8.26 -23.14 3.23
CA LEU A 764 6.98 -22.44 3.13
C LEU A 764 6.70 -22.05 1.68
N LYS A 765 7.76 -21.72 0.91
CA LYS A 765 7.68 -21.46 -0.53
C LYS A 765 7.25 -22.68 -1.34
N ASN A 766 7.74 -23.86 -0.94
CA ASN A 766 7.44 -25.11 -1.62
C ASN A 766 6.11 -25.74 -1.18
N ASP A 767 5.56 -25.43 0.00
CA ASP A 767 4.34 -26.07 0.51
C ASP A 767 3.06 -25.26 0.31
N SER A 768 3.15 -23.94 0.29
CA SER A 768 1.97 -23.11 0.34
C SER A 768 2.02 -21.99 -0.67
N ASP A 769 0.87 -21.80 -1.28
CA ASP A 769 0.40 -20.53 -1.82
C ASP A 769 0.65 -19.32 -0.89
N ALA A 770 0.96 -19.48 0.41
CA ALA A 770 1.30 -18.43 1.37
C ALA A 770 2.51 -17.55 1.01
N THR A 771 3.36 -17.99 0.07
CA THR A 771 4.49 -17.19 -0.45
C THR A 771 4.30 -16.75 -1.90
N ARG A 772 3.22 -17.17 -2.55
CA ARG A 772 2.84 -16.68 -3.88
C ARG A 772 2.17 -15.31 -3.66
N ASP A 773 2.65 -14.26 -4.33
CA ASP A 773 2.07 -12.90 -4.26
C ASP A 773 0.70 -12.89 -4.94
N GLU A 774 -0.30 -13.44 -4.24
CA GLU A 774 -1.70 -13.47 -4.63
C GLU A 774 -2.30 -12.10 -4.31
N GLU A 775 -2.39 -11.24 -5.31
CA GLU A 775 -3.07 -9.96 -5.16
C GLU A 775 -4.49 -10.18 -4.64
N PHE A 776 -4.91 -9.37 -3.65
CA PHE A 776 -6.29 -9.44 -3.14
C PHE A 776 -7.28 -9.25 -4.29
N THR A 777 -8.12 -10.26 -4.51
CA THR A 777 -9.09 -10.36 -5.61
C THR A 777 -10.50 -10.50 -5.05
N TRP A 778 -11.41 -9.59 -5.42
CA TRP A 778 -12.82 -9.72 -5.06
C TRP A 778 -13.49 -10.96 -5.68
N SER A 779 -12.94 -11.50 -6.78
CA SER A 779 -13.36 -12.77 -7.34
C SER A 779 -13.13 -13.95 -6.39
N ALA A 780 -12.00 -13.99 -5.68
CA ALA A 780 -11.74 -14.99 -4.64
C ALA A 780 -12.64 -14.80 -3.41
N VAL A 781 -13.00 -13.55 -3.07
CA VAL A 781 -13.98 -13.24 -2.01
C VAL A 781 -15.38 -13.74 -2.41
N LEU A 782 -15.84 -13.42 -3.63
CA LEU A 782 -17.12 -13.91 -4.16
C LEU A 782 -17.11 -15.44 -4.34
N ASP A 783 -15.99 -16.04 -4.74
CA ASP A 783 -15.84 -17.50 -4.82
C ASP A 783 -15.92 -18.13 -3.43
N ALA A 784 -15.39 -17.49 -2.36
CA ALA A 784 -15.61 -17.95 -0.99
C ALA A 784 -17.09 -17.89 -0.58
N PHE A 785 -17.78 -16.77 -0.85
CA PHE A 785 -19.22 -16.63 -0.54
C PHE A 785 -20.13 -17.52 -1.37
N LYS A 786 -19.74 -17.87 -2.61
CA LYS A 786 -20.52 -18.76 -3.48
C LYS A 786 -20.19 -20.24 -3.26
N ASN A 787 -19.03 -20.57 -2.70
CA ASN A 787 -18.59 -21.94 -2.53
C ASN A 787 -19.36 -22.63 -1.37
N PRO A 788 -20.17 -23.67 -1.66
CA PRO A 788 -20.96 -24.36 -0.64
C PRO A 788 -20.09 -24.96 0.48
N LYS A 789 -18.85 -25.36 0.19
CA LYS A 789 -17.92 -25.92 1.19
C LYS A 789 -17.59 -24.89 2.28
N VAL A 790 -17.46 -23.61 1.93
CA VAL A 790 -17.17 -22.53 2.89
C VAL A 790 -18.32 -22.35 3.89
N TRP A 791 -19.56 -22.37 3.39
CA TRP A 791 -20.75 -22.37 4.24
C TRP A 791 -20.83 -23.62 5.12
N LEU A 792 -20.51 -24.79 4.57
CA LEU A 792 -20.48 -26.03 5.35
C LEU A 792 -19.39 -26.03 6.44
N TYR A 793 -18.22 -25.41 6.21
CA TYR A 793 -17.22 -25.21 7.28
C TYR A 793 -17.74 -24.29 8.38
N GLY A 794 -18.42 -23.19 8.02
CA GLY A 794 -19.06 -22.28 8.97
C GLY A 794 -20.20 -22.93 9.76
N LEU A 795 -21.08 -23.68 9.09
CA LEU A 795 -22.15 -24.45 9.73
C LEU A 795 -21.59 -25.59 10.60
N GLY A 796 -20.48 -26.20 10.20
CA GLY A 796 -19.75 -27.17 10.99
C GLY A 796 -19.32 -26.58 12.34
N PHE A 797 -18.75 -25.37 12.34
CA PHE A 797 -18.39 -24.72 13.60
C PHE A 797 -19.61 -24.14 14.33
N HIS A 798 -20.62 -23.62 13.64
CA HIS A 798 -21.87 -23.15 14.24
C HIS A 798 -22.56 -24.24 15.07
N THR A 799 -22.70 -25.43 14.48
CA THR A 799 -23.29 -26.60 15.14
C THR A 799 -22.47 -27.12 16.31
N MET A 800 -21.17 -26.78 16.38
CA MET A 800 -20.28 -27.12 17.51
C MET A 800 -20.14 -26.02 18.56
N SER A 801 -20.26 -24.76 18.17
CA SER A 801 -20.10 -23.60 19.05
C SER A 801 -21.15 -23.60 20.15
N LEU A 802 -22.42 -23.88 19.83
CA LEU A 802 -23.51 -23.92 20.78
C LEU A 802 -23.26 -24.97 21.87
N PRO A 803 -23.05 -26.27 21.56
CA PRO A 803 -22.79 -27.26 22.59
C PRO A 803 -21.46 -27.02 23.33
N LEU A 804 -20.44 -26.44 22.69
CA LEU A 804 -19.19 -26.04 23.36
C LEU A 804 -19.41 -24.98 24.43
N TYR A 805 -20.01 -23.85 24.05
CA TYR A 805 -20.12 -22.71 24.96
C TYR A 805 -21.24 -22.91 25.98
N THR A 806 -22.31 -23.63 25.63
CA THR A 806 -23.32 -23.98 26.64
C THR A 806 -22.77 -24.96 27.68
N LEU A 807 -21.98 -25.95 27.26
CA LEU A 807 -21.30 -26.80 28.23
C LEU A 807 -20.32 -25.97 29.06
N SER A 808 -19.46 -25.15 28.43
CA SER A 808 -18.42 -24.43 29.16
C SER A 808 -18.96 -23.41 30.16
N LEU A 809 -19.98 -22.65 29.79
CA LEU A 809 -20.54 -21.57 30.61
C LEU A 809 -21.47 -22.08 31.72
N PHE A 810 -22.07 -23.26 31.55
CA PHE A 810 -23.08 -23.78 32.47
C PHE A 810 -22.69 -25.07 33.19
N LEU A 811 -21.58 -25.75 32.86
CA LEU A 811 -21.20 -27.02 33.48
C LEU A 811 -21.20 -26.99 35.02
N PRO A 812 -20.61 -25.99 35.71
CA PRO A 812 -20.67 -25.93 37.18
C PRO A 812 -22.11 -25.82 37.69
N THR A 813 -22.96 -25.07 36.99
CA THR A 813 -24.39 -24.95 37.32
C THR A 813 -25.12 -26.26 37.10
N ILE A 814 -24.90 -26.93 35.96
CA ILE A 814 -25.49 -28.24 35.65
C ILE A 814 -25.13 -29.24 36.73
N ILE A 815 -23.86 -29.31 37.16
CA ILE A 815 -23.41 -30.21 38.22
C ILE A 815 -24.03 -29.85 39.58
N LYS A 816 -24.11 -28.56 39.92
CA LYS A 816 -24.77 -28.12 41.18
C LYS A 816 -26.23 -28.57 41.23
N GLU A 817 -26.96 -28.46 40.12
CA GLU A 817 -28.36 -28.91 40.02
C GLU A 817 -28.52 -30.44 40.10
N LEU A 818 -27.44 -31.22 40.04
CA LEU A 818 -27.46 -32.66 40.36
C LEU A 818 -27.51 -32.95 41.87
N GLY A 819 -27.49 -31.92 42.72
CA GLY A 819 -27.56 -32.03 44.17
C GLY A 819 -26.20 -31.93 44.89
N TYR A 820 -25.14 -31.47 44.21
CA TYR A 820 -23.85 -31.22 44.82
C TYR A 820 -23.75 -29.78 45.37
N SER A 821 -22.95 -29.57 46.43
CA SER A 821 -22.65 -28.21 46.91
C SER A 821 -21.86 -27.41 45.86
N ALA A 822 -21.88 -26.07 45.94
CA ALA A 822 -21.17 -25.20 44.98
C ALA A 822 -19.68 -25.54 44.87
N ALA A 823 -18.99 -25.65 46.01
CA ALA A 823 -17.59 -26.05 46.09
C ALA A 823 -17.32 -27.44 45.47
N LYS A 824 -18.21 -28.41 45.72
CA LYS A 824 -18.07 -29.75 45.14
C LYS A 824 -18.37 -29.75 43.64
N ALA A 825 -19.33 -28.96 43.17
CA ALA A 825 -19.66 -28.82 41.75
C ALA A 825 -18.51 -28.17 40.96
N GLN A 826 -17.83 -27.17 41.52
CA GLN A 826 -16.62 -26.58 40.95
C GLN A 826 -15.51 -27.63 40.74
N LEU A 827 -15.19 -28.43 41.77
CA LEU A 827 -14.21 -29.51 41.66
C LEU A 827 -14.65 -30.62 40.70
N LEU A 828 -15.93 -30.98 40.69
CA LEU A 828 -16.48 -31.98 39.77
C LEU A 828 -16.56 -31.48 38.32
N SER A 829 -16.39 -30.18 38.06
CA SER A 829 -16.25 -29.70 36.67
C SER A 829 -14.91 -30.08 36.05
N VAL A 830 -13.90 -30.40 36.88
CA VAL A 830 -12.52 -30.69 36.44
C VAL A 830 -12.41 -31.98 35.63
N PRO A 831 -12.96 -33.14 36.05
CA PRO A 831 -12.80 -34.39 35.31
C PRO A 831 -13.38 -34.39 33.89
N PRO A 832 -14.60 -33.83 33.61
CA PRO A 832 -15.08 -33.68 32.24
C PRO A 832 -14.08 -32.97 31.32
N TYR A 833 -13.49 -31.86 31.78
CA TYR A 833 -12.51 -31.12 31.01
C TYR A 833 -11.15 -31.80 30.88
N ALA A 834 -10.68 -32.49 31.94
CA ALA A 834 -9.45 -33.26 31.88
C ALA A 834 -9.55 -34.41 30.86
N VAL A 835 -10.68 -35.13 30.84
CA VAL A 835 -10.95 -36.15 29.82
C VAL A 835 -11.03 -35.50 28.43
N ALA A 836 -11.73 -34.37 28.31
CA ALA A 836 -11.78 -33.62 27.05
C ALA A 836 -10.40 -33.23 26.52
N PHE A 837 -9.47 -32.82 27.38
CA PHE A 837 -8.09 -32.49 27.01
C PHE A 837 -7.35 -33.68 26.39
N PHE A 838 -7.33 -34.83 27.09
CA PHE A 838 -6.66 -36.04 26.59
C PHE A 838 -7.33 -36.57 25.33
N MET A 839 -8.66 -36.55 25.27
CA MET A 839 -9.42 -36.94 24.08
C MET A 839 -9.10 -36.00 22.90
N THR A 840 -9.02 -34.69 23.12
CA THR A 840 -8.72 -33.72 22.05
C THR A 840 -7.36 -34.00 21.44
N ILE A 841 -6.33 -34.22 22.26
CA ILE A 841 -4.98 -34.55 21.79
C ILE A 841 -4.97 -35.91 21.09
N GLY A 842 -5.57 -36.95 21.69
CA GLY A 842 -5.58 -38.30 21.15
C GLY A 842 -6.28 -38.39 19.80
N VAL A 843 -7.46 -37.77 19.69
CA VAL A 843 -8.24 -37.72 18.44
C VAL A 843 -7.54 -36.87 17.39
N ALA A 844 -6.93 -35.73 17.74
CA ALA A 844 -6.15 -34.93 16.80
C ALA A 844 -4.95 -35.71 16.23
N ILE A 845 -4.22 -36.45 17.08
CA ILE A 845 -3.11 -37.33 16.63
C ILE A 845 -3.63 -38.44 15.72
N ALA A 846 -4.74 -39.10 16.08
CA ALA A 846 -5.30 -40.18 15.29
C ALA A 846 -5.83 -39.69 13.93
N SER A 847 -6.51 -38.54 13.92
CA SER A 847 -6.98 -37.88 12.70
C SER A 847 -5.80 -37.53 11.79
N GLU A 848 -4.71 -36.99 12.34
CA GLU A 848 -3.52 -36.65 11.57
C GLU A 848 -2.84 -37.88 10.96
N LYS A 849 -2.68 -38.96 11.73
CA LYS A 849 -2.10 -40.22 11.23
C LYS A 849 -2.90 -40.86 10.11
N THR A 850 -4.23 -40.79 10.20
CA THR A 850 -5.15 -41.39 9.22
C THR A 850 -5.46 -40.46 8.05
N ARG A 851 -5.06 -39.19 8.13
CA ARG A 851 -5.38 -38.12 7.16
C ARG A 851 -6.87 -37.96 6.87
N SER A 852 -7.71 -38.32 7.83
CA SER A 852 -9.17 -38.18 7.72
C SER A 852 -9.76 -37.40 8.89
N ARG A 853 -10.74 -36.53 8.60
CA ARG A 853 -11.31 -35.57 9.55
C ARG A 853 -12.75 -35.92 9.90
N ALA A 854 -13.60 -36.13 8.90
CA ALA A 854 -15.03 -36.33 9.11
C ALA A 854 -15.39 -37.48 10.07
N PRO A 855 -14.80 -38.70 9.98
CA PRO A 855 -15.14 -39.79 10.89
C PRO A 855 -14.84 -39.47 12.36
N PHE A 856 -13.75 -38.75 12.62
CA PHE A 856 -13.36 -38.36 13.97
C PHE A 856 -14.27 -37.26 14.52
N ILE A 857 -14.69 -36.31 13.68
CA ILE A 857 -15.67 -35.29 14.08
C ILE A 857 -17.01 -35.97 14.37
N MET A 858 -17.55 -36.77 13.44
CA MET A 858 -18.84 -37.45 13.60
C MET A 858 -18.85 -38.41 14.80
N GLY A 859 -17.78 -39.19 14.97
CA GLY A 859 -17.62 -40.09 16.11
C GLY A 859 -17.57 -39.32 17.43
N SER A 860 -16.84 -38.22 17.49
CA SER A 860 -16.79 -37.36 18.68
C SER A 860 -18.15 -36.69 18.95
N SER A 861 -18.85 -36.22 17.92
CA SER A 861 -20.21 -35.69 18.04
C SER A 861 -21.19 -36.75 18.56
N ALA A 862 -21.07 -38.00 18.12
CA ALA A 862 -21.89 -39.12 18.61
C ALA A 862 -21.62 -39.43 20.09
N ILE A 863 -20.35 -39.39 20.53
CA ILE A 863 -19.97 -39.47 21.95
C ILE A 863 -20.64 -38.33 22.74
N GLY A 864 -20.65 -37.12 22.19
CA GLY A 864 -21.35 -35.97 22.77
C GLY A 864 -22.87 -36.17 22.86
N CYS A 865 -23.48 -36.77 21.82
CA CYS A 865 -24.91 -37.10 21.81
C CYS A 865 -25.27 -38.05 22.95
N ILE A 866 -24.44 -39.08 23.20
CA ILE A 866 -24.61 -39.98 24.35
C ILE A 866 -24.64 -39.17 25.64
N GLY A 867 -23.73 -38.21 25.79
CA GLY A 867 -23.68 -37.32 26.96
C GLY A 867 -24.98 -36.55 27.20
N TYR A 868 -25.50 -35.86 26.18
CA TYR A 868 -26.75 -35.11 26.31
C TYR A 868 -28.00 -36.00 26.39
N ILE A 869 -28.00 -37.19 25.77
CA ILE A 869 -29.07 -38.18 25.97
C ILE A 869 -29.12 -38.63 27.44
N LEU A 870 -27.97 -38.89 28.06
CA LEU A 870 -27.91 -39.22 29.49
C LEU A 870 -28.42 -38.07 30.38
N LEU A 871 -28.03 -36.83 30.06
CA LEU A 871 -28.50 -35.62 30.76
C LEU A 871 -30.02 -35.39 30.62
N LEU A 872 -30.61 -35.74 29.47
CA LEU A 872 -32.05 -35.59 29.20
C LEU A 872 -32.90 -36.73 29.77
N SER A 873 -32.37 -37.96 29.77
CA SER A 873 -33.15 -39.18 30.06
C SER A 873 -33.12 -39.60 31.52
N GLN A 874 -32.08 -39.26 32.28
CA GLN A 874 -31.86 -39.77 33.63
C GLN A 874 -31.62 -38.64 34.65
N HIS A 875 -32.23 -38.78 35.83
CA HIS A 875 -32.10 -37.83 36.95
C HIS A 875 -31.12 -38.32 38.03
N ARG A 876 -30.57 -39.54 37.91
CA ARG A 876 -29.61 -40.04 38.89
C ARG A 876 -28.32 -39.23 38.76
N ALA A 877 -27.95 -38.50 39.81
CA ALA A 877 -26.81 -37.59 39.84
C ALA A 877 -25.53 -38.20 39.24
N GLY A 878 -25.21 -39.46 39.57
CA GLY A 878 -24.04 -40.16 39.00
C GLY A 878 -24.14 -40.39 37.49
N VAL A 879 -25.31 -40.74 36.96
CA VAL A 879 -25.53 -40.99 35.52
C VAL A 879 -25.49 -39.68 34.73
N SER A 880 -26.17 -38.64 35.23
CA SER A 880 -26.16 -37.31 34.61
C SER A 880 -24.76 -36.70 34.64
N TYR A 881 -23.99 -36.90 35.73
CA TYR A 881 -22.60 -36.48 35.83
C TYR A 881 -21.71 -37.19 34.80
N VAL A 882 -21.85 -38.52 34.65
CA VAL A 882 -21.17 -39.25 33.56
C VAL A 882 -21.57 -38.70 32.19
N GLY A 883 -22.82 -38.29 32.02
CA GLY A 883 -23.28 -37.57 30.83
C GLY A 883 -22.47 -36.32 30.51
N THR A 884 -22.06 -35.53 31.52
CA THR A 884 -21.20 -34.36 31.31
C THR A 884 -19.79 -34.71 30.83
N ILE A 885 -19.25 -35.86 31.26
CA ILE A 885 -17.95 -36.36 30.81
C ILE A 885 -18.02 -36.77 29.34
N PHE A 886 -19.06 -37.51 28.95
CA PHE A 886 -19.30 -37.87 27.54
C PHE A 886 -19.52 -36.63 26.66
N ALA A 887 -20.29 -35.66 27.15
CA ALA A 887 -20.50 -34.39 26.45
C ALA A 887 -19.17 -33.68 26.20
N ALA A 888 -18.35 -33.48 27.23
CA ALA A 888 -17.05 -32.83 27.12
C ALA A 888 -16.07 -33.62 26.22
N ALA A 889 -16.00 -34.94 26.40
CA ALA A 889 -15.16 -35.85 25.62
C ALA A 889 -15.53 -35.89 24.13
N GLY A 890 -16.78 -35.61 23.78
CA GLY A 890 -17.23 -35.53 22.39
C GLY A 890 -17.08 -34.15 21.77
N ILE A 891 -17.44 -33.09 22.50
CA ILE A 891 -17.51 -31.73 21.96
C ILE A 891 -16.12 -31.16 21.66
N TYR A 892 -15.19 -31.21 22.62
CA TYR A 892 -13.90 -30.53 22.48
C TYR A 892 -13.04 -31.10 21.34
N PRO A 893 -12.91 -32.43 21.17
CA PRO A 893 -12.18 -32.97 20.03
C PRO A 893 -12.84 -32.61 18.69
N ALA A 894 -14.17 -32.67 18.61
CA ALA A 894 -14.91 -32.29 17.41
C ALA A 894 -14.63 -30.82 17.02
N VAL A 895 -14.70 -29.90 17.99
CA VAL A 895 -14.40 -28.47 17.77
C VAL A 895 -12.98 -28.27 17.26
N ALA A 896 -11.98 -28.90 17.88
CA ALA A 896 -10.58 -28.73 17.51
C ALA A 896 -10.31 -29.09 16.04
N ILE A 897 -10.93 -30.18 15.57
CA ILE A 897 -10.77 -30.65 14.18
C ILE A 897 -11.58 -29.78 13.22
N VAL A 898 -12.81 -29.41 13.58
CA VAL A 898 -13.66 -28.54 12.74
C VAL A 898 -12.99 -27.19 12.48
N LEU A 899 -12.43 -26.55 13.52
CA LEU A 899 -11.78 -25.23 13.42
C LEU A 899 -10.54 -25.20 12.53
N SER A 900 -9.88 -26.34 12.35
CA SER A 900 -8.64 -26.43 11.55
C SER A 900 -8.87 -26.94 10.14
N TRP A 901 -10.08 -27.41 9.81
CA TRP A 901 -10.40 -28.03 8.53
C TRP A 901 -10.34 -27.10 7.31
N PRO A 902 -10.90 -25.87 7.32
CA PRO A 902 -10.83 -24.97 6.17
C PRO A 902 -9.41 -24.47 5.87
N ALA A 903 -8.57 -24.29 6.88
CA ALA A 903 -7.17 -23.89 6.72
C ALA A 903 -6.39 -24.84 5.79
N ASN A 904 -6.79 -26.12 5.72
CA ASN A 904 -6.16 -27.13 4.90
C ASN A 904 -6.82 -27.37 3.54
N ASN A 905 -8.12 -27.07 3.44
CA ASN A 905 -8.93 -27.45 2.29
C ASN A 905 -9.32 -26.30 1.38
N VAL A 906 -9.10 -25.06 1.79
CA VAL A 906 -9.34 -23.89 0.95
C VAL A 906 -8.01 -23.42 0.36
N SER A 907 -7.89 -23.45 -0.96
CA SER A 907 -6.74 -22.92 -1.69
C SER A 907 -6.96 -21.46 -2.07
N GLY A 908 -5.89 -20.68 -2.14
CA GLY A 908 -5.92 -19.24 -2.38
C GLY A 908 -5.95 -18.45 -1.06
N GLN A 909 -4.97 -17.56 -0.87
CA GLN A 909 -4.79 -16.70 0.29
C GLN A 909 -6.04 -15.85 0.57
N THR A 910 -6.63 -15.23 -0.46
CA THR A 910 -7.81 -14.37 -0.27
C THR A 910 -9.03 -15.21 0.10
N LYS A 911 -9.26 -16.32 -0.62
CA LYS A 911 -10.40 -17.23 -0.39
C LYS A 911 -10.32 -17.91 0.98
N ARG A 912 -9.14 -18.40 1.39
CA ARG A 912 -8.89 -19.02 2.69
C ARG A 912 -9.08 -18.04 3.84
N CYS A 913 -8.61 -16.80 3.69
CA CYS A 913 -8.81 -15.75 4.68
C CYS A 913 -10.31 -15.49 4.93
N ILE A 914 -11.10 -15.35 3.85
CA ILE A 914 -12.56 -15.16 3.95
C ILE A 914 -13.24 -16.39 4.53
N ALA A 915 -12.85 -17.60 4.10
CA ALA A 915 -13.44 -18.85 4.61
C ALA A 915 -13.21 -19.04 6.12
N ASN A 916 -12.00 -18.74 6.62
CA ASN A 916 -11.69 -18.81 8.05
C ASN A 916 -12.45 -17.73 8.85
N ALA A 917 -12.53 -16.49 8.35
CA ALA A 917 -13.30 -15.43 9.00
C ALA A 917 -14.80 -15.75 9.05
N MET A 918 -15.37 -16.22 7.93
CA MET A 918 -16.75 -16.70 7.88
C MET A 918 -16.98 -17.85 8.86
N GLN A 919 -16.04 -18.78 8.98
CA GLN A 919 -16.17 -19.88 9.92
C GLN A 919 -16.32 -19.38 11.35
N ILE A 920 -15.44 -18.50 11.83
CA ILE A 920 -15.45 -18.00 13.20
C ILE A 920 -16.67 -17.12 13.45
N SER A 921 -16.99 -16.19 12.54
CA SER A 921 -18.15 -15.30 12.66
C SER A 921 -19.47 -16.08 12.66
N ILE A 922 -19.71 -16.98 11.69
CA ILE A 922 -20.92 -17.82 11.65
C ILE A 922 -20.96 -18.76 12.86
N GLY A 923 -19.81 -19.28 13.26
CA GLY A 923 -19.64 -20.08 14.47
C GLY A 923 -20.14 -19.38 15.71
N ASN A 924 -19.61 -18.19 16.02
CA ASN A 924 -19.94 -17.47 17.23
C ASN A 924 -21.43 -17.02 17.30
N LEU A 925 -22.15 -16.96 16.17
CA LEU A 925 -23.62 -16.79 16.21
C LEU A 925 -24.33 -17.96 16.91
N GLY A 926 -23.77 -19.17 16.86
CA GLY A 926 -24.29 -20.32 17.61
C GLY A 926 -24.06 -20.17 19.12
N ALA A 927 -22.97 -19.50 19.52
CA ALA A 927 -22.72 -19.12 20.91
C ALA A 927 -23.71 -18.05 21.40
N VAL A 928 -23.97 -17.02 20.59
CA VAL A 928 -24.98 -15.98 20.86
C VAL A 928 -26.34 -16.63 21.14
N LEU A 929 -26.77 -17.57 20.30
CA LEU A 929 -28.00 -18.34 20.55
C LEU A 929 -27.89 -19.19 21.82
N GLY A 930 -26.80 -19.95 21.97
CA GLY A 930 -26.58 -20.89 23.07
C GLY A 930 -26.65 -20.26 24.45
N THR A 931 -26.10 -19.05 24.61
CA THR A 931 -26.10 -18.32 25.89
C THR A 931 -27.50 -18.02 26.43
N GLN A 932 -28.54 -18.04 25.59
CA GLN A 932 -29.92 -17.73 25.97
C GLN A 932 -30.80 -18.96 26.27
N LEU A 933 -30.23 -20.17 26.24
CA LEU A 933 -31.00 -21.43 26.32
C LEU A 933 -31.12 -22.02 27.74
N TYR A 934 -30.15 -21.75 28.62
CA TYR A 934 -30.14 -22.25 30.00
C TYR A 934 -30.83 -21.26 30.95
N ARG A 935 -32.13 -21.09 30.69
CA ARG A 935 -33.01 -20.13 31.39
C ARG A 935 -33.33 -20.58 32.82
N THR A 936 -33.58 -19.62 33.69
CA THR A 936 -33.94 -19.89 35.09
C THR A 936 -35.22 -20.71 35.19
N GLU A 937 -36.19 -20.49 34.29
CA GLU A 937 -37.47 -21.23 34.22
C GLU A 937 -37.33 -22.71 33.84
N SER A 938 -36.23 -23.09 33.18
CA SER A 938 -35.98 -24.49 32.79
C SER A 938 -35.08 -25.23 33.78
N SER A 939 -34.58 -24.55 34.82
CA SER A 939 -33.87 -25.16 35.95
C SER A 939 -34.79 -26.11 36.73
N PRO A 940 -34.30 -27.23 37.30
CA PRO A 940 -32.92 -27.72 37.29
C PRO A 940 -32.55 -28.56 36.06
N ARG A 941 -33.53 -28.93 35.23
CA ARG A 941 -33.33 -29.94 34.17
C ARG A 941 -32.78 -29.39 32.85
N TYR A 942 -32.92 -28.09 32.63
CA TYR A 942 -32.49 -27.37 31.43
C TYR A 942 -32.83 -28.09 30.12
N PHE A 943 -34.04 -28.65 30.02
CA PHE A 943 -34.49 -29.43 28.86
C PHE A 943 -34.30 -28.70 27.53
N LEU A 944 -34.57 -27.40 27.53
CA LEU A 944 -34.38 -26.55 26.36
C LEU A 944 -32.89 -26.50 25.96
N GLY A 945 -32.00 -26.20 26.90
CA GLY A 945 -30.56 -26.13 26.67
C GLY A 945 -29.96 -27.46 26.23
N HIS A 946 -30.23 -28.54 26.97
CA HIS A 946 -29.76 -29.88 26.64
C HIS A 946 -30.35 -30.40 25.32
N GLY A 947 -31.63 -30.13 25.05
CA GLY A 947 -32.31 -30.54 23.82
C GLY A 947 -31.73 -29.85 22.58
N PHE A 948 -31.48 -28.54 22.66
CA PHE A 948 -30.80 -27.81 21.59
C PHE A 948 -29.36 -28.27 21.40
N ALA A 949 -28.61 -28.52 22.47
CA ALA A 949 -27.25 -29.04 22.38
C ALA A 949 -27.21 -30.42 21.70
N LEU A 950 -28.10 -31.35 22.08
CA LEU A 950 -28.24 -32.64 21.40
C LEU A 950 -28.63 -32.47 19.93
N GLY A 951 -29.62 -31.63 19.64
CA GLY A 951 -30.05 -31.34 18.27
C GLY A 951 -28.93 -30.77 17.41
N TYR A 952 -28.10 -29.89 17.97
CA TYR A 952 -26.94 -29.30 17.30
C TYR A 952 -25.82 -30.32 17.07
N LEU A 953 -25.59 -31.26 17.98
CA LEU A 953 -24.65 -32.36 17.77
C LEU A 953 -25.12 -33.32 16.67
N VAL A 954 -26.41 -33.63 16.61
CA VAL A 954 -27.00 -34.41 15.50
C VAL A 954 -26.89 -33.64 14.19
N ALA A 955 -27.21 -32.35 14.20
CA ALA A 955 -27.05 -31.48 13.04
C ALA A 955 -25.59 -31.42 12.58
N ASN A 956 -24.62 -31.43 13.51
CA ASN A 956 -23.22 -31.48 13.16
C ASN A 956 -22.85 -32.79 12.44
N ILE A 957 -23.33 -33.95 12.91
CA ILE A 957 -23.12 -35.23 12.22
C ILE A 957 -23.65 -35.16 10.79
N VAL A 958 -24.82 -34.54 10.58
CA VAL A 958 -25.41 -34.36 9.24
C VAL A 958 -24.58 -33.40 8.40
N VAL A 959 -24.25 -32.20 8.90
CA VAL A 959 -23.48 -31.17 8.17
C VAL A 959 -22.10 -31.71 7.79
N VAL A 960 -21.41 -32.36 8.72
CA VAL A 960 -20.10 -32.97 8.50
C VAL A 960 -20.20 -34.15 7.55
N GLY A 961 -21.25 -34.97 7.63
CA GLY A 961 -21.50 -36.05 6.68
C GLY A 961 -21.75 -35.55 5.26
N VAL A 962 -22.51 -34.46 5.10
CA VAL A 962 -22.73 -33.79 3.80
C VAL A 962 -21.42 -33.23 3.27
N LEU A 963 -20.65 -32.52 4.11
CA LEU A 963 -19.33 -31.99 3.72
C LEU A 963 -18.37 -33.12 3.33
N TRP A 964 -18.36 -34.22 4.08
CA TRP A 964 -17.55 -35.39 3.78
C TRP A 964 -17.89 -35.96 2.40
N GLU A 965 -19.17 -36.12 2.10
CA GLU A 965 -19.63 -36.63 0.81
C GLU A 965 -19.29 -35.67 -0.34
N VAL A 966 -19.45 -34.36 -0.15
CA VAL A 966 -19.06 -33.33 -1.13
C VAL A 966 -17.57 -33.41 -1.45
N LEU A 967 -16.71 -33.45 -0.41
CA LEU A 967 -15.26 -33.53 -0.59
C LEU A 967 -14.84 -34.87 -1.23
N ARG A 968 -15.48 -35.97 -0.84
CA ARG A 968 -15.21 -37.31 -1.40
C ARG A 968 -15.58 -37.39 -2.88
N ARG A 969 -16.73 -36.83 -3.27
CA ARG A 969 -17.17 -36.77 -4.68
C ARG A 969 -16.24 -35.91 -5.52
N GLU A 970 -15.84 -34.73 -5.04
CA GLU A 970 -14.89 -33.88 -5.75
C GLU A 970 -13.52 -34.55 -5.89
N ASN A 971 -13.03 -35.22 -4.84
CA ASN A 971 -11.77 -35.97 -4.92
C ASN A 971 -11.83 -37.10 -5.96
N ALA A 972 -12.93 -37.87 -6.00
CA ALA A 972 -13.11 -38.96 -6.96
C ALA A 972 -13.20 -38.44 -8.41
N GLU A 973 -13.87 -37.31 -8.63
CA GLU A 973 -13.93 -36.69 -9.97
C GLU A 973 -12.56 -36.19 -10.42
N LYS A 974 -11.82 -35.54 -9.52
CA LYS A 974 -10.44 -35.11 -9.79
C LYS A 974 -9.48 -36.27 -9.99
N GLU A 975 -9.70 -37.41 -9.33
CA GLU A 975 -8.92 -38.64 -9.55
C GLU A 975 -9.07 -39.14 -10.99
N ARG A 976 -10.29 -39.22 -11.52
CA ARG A 976 -10.53 -39.59 -12.91
C ARG A 976 -9.83 -38.64 -13.89
N VAL A 977 -9.92 -37.33 -13.65
CA VAL A 977 -9.25 -36.33 -14.50
C VAL A 977 -7.73 -36.47 -14.44
N ARG A 978 -7.16 -36.75 -13.26
CA ARG A 978 -5.73 -37.00 -13.08
C ARG A 978 -5.25 -38.25 -13.80
N GLU A 979 -6.00 -39.35 -13.74
CA GLU A 979 -5.68 -40.60 -14.44
C GLU A 979 -5.66 -40.41 -15.96
N VAL A 980 -6.63 -39.67 -16.50
CA VAL A 980 -6.70 -39.35 -17.95
C VAL A 980 -5.54 -38.44 -18.39
N GLN A 981 -5.12 -37.48 -17.55
CA GLN A 981 -4.08 -36.49 -17.87
C GLN A 981 -2.66 -36.92 -17.45
N GLY A 982 -2.49 -38.09 -16.81
CA GLY A 982 -1.20 -38.55 -16.31
C GLY A 982 -0.60 -37.70 -15.17
N LEU A 983 -1.44 -37.03 -14.38
CA LEU A 983 -1.02 -36.09 -13.33
C LEU A 983 -0.89 -36.76 -11.96
N SER A 984 0.12 -36.36 -11.17
CA SER A 984 0.30 -36.84 -9.80
C SER A 984 -0.48 -36.00 -8.76
N PRO A 985 -0.98 -36.61 -7.66
CA PRO A 985 -1.63 -35.88 -6.55
C PRO A 985 -0.68 -34.88 -5.86
N LEU A 986 -1.15 -33.67 -5.56
CA LEU A 986 -0.51 -32.75 -4.62
C LEU A 986 -0.99 -33.05 -3.20
N MET A 987 -0.30 -33.97 -2.53
CA MET A 987 -0.52 -34.34 -1.13
C MET A 987 0.47 -33.62 -0.18
N GLY A 988 0.59 -32.30 -0.28
CA GLY A 988 1.53 -31.51 0.53
C GLY A 988 2.18 -30.42 -0.32
N ASP A 989 3.47 -30.58 -0.59
CA ASP A 989 4.30 -29.62 -1.33
C ASP A 989 3.71 -29.29 -2.70
N VAL A 990 3.38 -28.01 -2.91
CA VAL A 990 2.93 -27.48 -4.19
C VAL A 990 4.11 -27.33 -5.15
N GLY A 991 5.35 -27.14 -4.69
CA GLY A 991 6.54 -27.05 -5.56
C GLY A 991 6.39 -26.05 -6.71
N ASP A 992 7.22 -26.22 -7.75
CA ASP A 992 7.22 -25.38 -8.97
C ASP A 992 6.32 -25.99 -10.07
N VAL A 993 5.11 -26.42 -9.70
CA VAL A 993 4.10 -26.77 -10.72
C VAL A 993 3.53 -25.47 -11.28
N GLY A 994 3.66 -25.31 -12.61
CA GLY A 994 3.28 -24.16 -13.43
C GLY A 994 1.88 -23.57 -13.18
N GLU A 995 0.99 -23.53 -14.17
CA GLU A 995 -0.37 -23.00 -13.93
C GLU A 995 -1.09 -23.89 -12.89
N PHE A 996 -1.46 -23.30 -11.74
CA PHE A 996 -2.11 -23.97 -10.62
C PHE A 996 -3.46 -23.29 -10.33
N GLN A 997 -4.56 -24.04 -10.49
CA GLN A 997 -5.92 -23.50 -10.44
C GLN A 997 -6.56 -23.55 -9.04
N GLY A 998 -5.76 -23.50 -7.99
CA GLY A 998 -6.24 -23.51 -6.61
C GLY A 998 -6.97 -24.81 -6.23
N ASP A 999 -8.08 -24.70 -5.50
CA ASP A 999 -8.84 -25.86 -5.01
C ASP A 999 -9.72 -26.49 -6.09
N LYS A 1000 -9.72 -25.93 -7.31
CA LYS A 1000 -10.33 -26.52 -8.51
C LYS A 1000 -9.35 -27.37 -9.32
N ASP A 1001 -8.05 -27.23 -9.09
CA ASP A 1001 -7.02 -27.99 -9.79
C ASP A 1001 -7.21 -29.51 -9.58
N PRO A 1002 -7.14 -30.34 -10.64
CA PRO A 1002 -7.23 -31.80 -10.52
C PRO A 1002 -6.18 -32.39 -9.59
N ARG A 1003 -5.00 -31.77 -9.47
CA ARG A 1003 -3.93 -32.22 -8.58
C ARG A 1003 -4.23 -31.95 -7.11
N TRP A 1004 -5.11 -30.99 -6.80
CA TRP A 1004 -5.48 -30.65 -5.42
C TRP A 1004 -6.41 -31.70 -4.80
N VAL A 1005 -5.90 -32.38 -3.78
CA VAL A 1005 -6.64 -33.39 -3.00
C VAL A 1005 -7.15 -32.78 -1.70
N PHE A 1006 -8.46 -32.82 -1.49
CA PHE A 1006 -9.07 -32.40 -0.22
C PHE A 1006 -8.85 -33.46 0.87
N GLN A 1007 -8.59 -33.01 2.10
CA GLN A 1007 -8.59 -33.85 3.29
C GLN A 1007 -10.03 -34.07 3.76
N THR A 1008 -10.51 -35.32 3.71
CA THR A 1008 -11.91 -35.70 3.99
C THR A 1008 -12.14 -36.11 5.43
#